data_AF-A0A6A7L883-F1
#
_entry.id   AF-A0A6A7L883-F1
#
_cell.length_a   1.000
_cell.length_b   1.000
_cell.length_c   1.000
_cell.angle_alpha   90.00
_cell.angle_beta   90.00
_cell.angle_gamma   90.00
#
_symmetry.space_group_name_H-M   'P 1'
#
loop_
_entity.id
_entity.type
_entity.pdbx_description
1 polymer ?
#
loop_
_entity_poly.entity_id
_entity_poly.type
_entity_poly.pdbx_seq_one_letter_code
_entity_poly.pdbx_strand_id
1 'polypeptide(L)'
;MSSVKPLVFGAVQVALALAVALAFESVYTIEVRPRPPDPLASQTGAAQAGTEAAHRQTLSLRLVDSGGVGIPLAGEWGKDYSHDLRVFREVILEESPYVDASAFRRVDRQWRAYVERMREYGNNAIVIPLLLELIDFDHVNGAHGGHAMYDADSPFRARHKVVRHQFGPLLEWTNQQGMQLFLGTDMLALTPSLHQHLRDLAPDTSPVGIDTSDPAVWEVYRAGLEELFDQLPSIAGLVIRIGEGGSLYNTHGWPYRSELAVRDAASVQAMLRGLLPAFEARGKTLVLRTWTVGVGELGRLHVDPQVYQRVLGGIDSPALIVSTKFTAGDFFSYLPLNPTLASGRHRRLVELQARPEFEGFGAFPNFLGEEHAQALRSLVGANPRIVGTYLWPQFGGPLRAGPRSLYPLHGFWLWTDANVFVASRLALAPDADANGLVRQWAAATFGDDAQVVGAVTNVLAQTREAVRKGFYIRPFAEREVRVPGLELPPLMWIFEWDMVGGWHSLLSIVYRGSRDDVDVAIEEGDAAAGRVRRARQQLQQALAKAKSAEASRLRVASARLAAALRSLEYQETLFDVLAAWRQAFLSYYRWLETGEAGAWTQWTAGRERFEIAAARHVARFGGDVDFPAFDLTSATQAVTYATRGAWVRRTAAALLISVIALLGIGSPFGRTWGVSRRLGALGRLGRVTWTTTVTPWRLGREPRDLRSSMAVATLGLVLVGFLVGALTGFASAWIGASSLLVIGIVGLAFESTSIGLAGRQRHGYVFVAAVGPLIPGLIVLLAMIAYRGPLAFWYWFWIVPIFRVTVLTIMIAMLLWTAYAMLTARTSDAWRGRVGASLAAAGAGLLALTALLPNWVDVLRFLDRPLNLAPATETMLFALRTYAAVSLDAGRLPWMLGTLLLAAGYALSARGRGAERTHTS
;
A
#
# COMPACT_ATOMS: atom_id res chain seq x y z
N MET A 1 22.68 53.27 -10.34
CA MET A 1 22.62 52.25 -9.27
C MET A 1 21.22 51.61 -9.09
N SER A 2 20.37 51.50 -10.12
CA SER A 2 18.97 50.98 -10.00
C SER A 2 18.74 49.56 -10.55
N SER A 3 19.74 48.93 -11.19
CA SER A 3 19.64 47.59 -11.79
C SER A 3 20.06 46.42 -10.88
N VAL A 4 20.74 46.70 -9.77
CA VAL A 4 21.33 45.66 -8.89
C VAL A 4 20.27 45.01 -7.98
N LYS A 5 19.27 45.78 -7.53
CA LYS A 5 18.24 45.30 -6.57
C LYS A 5 17.40 44.10 -7.06
N PRO A 6 16.89 44.08 -8.30
CA PRO A 6 16.12 42.93 -8.81
C PRO A 6 16.98 41.67 -9.00
N LEU A 7 18.25 41.83 -9.39
CA LEU A 7 19.18 40.72 -9.58
C LEU A 7 19.56 40.06 -8.25
N VAL A 8 19.87 40.86 -7.23
CA VAL A 8 20.15 40.38 -5.87
C VAL A 8 18.93 39.64 -5.31
N PHE A 9 17.73 40.20 -5.50
CA PHE A 9 16.51 39.58 -5.02
C PHE A 9 16.20 38.26 -5.74
N GLY A 10 16.36 38.19 -7.06
CA GLY A 10 16.24 36.94 -7.82
C GLY A 10 17.23 35.86 -7.34
N ALA A 11 18.49 36.23 -7.07
CA ALA A 11 19.49 35.31 -6.53
C ALA A 11 19.10 34.76 -5.14
N VAL A 12 18.61 35.62 -4.24
CA VAL A 12 18.13 35.20 -2.91
C VAL A 12 16.93 34.26 -3.01
N GLN A 13 16.00 34.50 -3.93
CA GLN A 13 14.84 33.62 -4.13
C GLN A 13 15.22 32.24 -4.64
N VAL A 14 16.15 32.18 -5.61
CA VAL A 14 16.66 30.89 -6.11
C VAL A 14 17.39 30.15 -4.99
N ALA A 15 18.19 30.85 -4.16
CA ALA A 15 18.85 30.24 -3.02
C ALA A 15 17.86 29.67 -1.98
N LEU A 16 16.79 30.41 -1.65
CA LEU A 16 15.75 29.94 -0.74
C LEU A 16 14.98 28.74 -1.34
N ALA A 17 14.62 28.82 -2.62
CA ALA A 17 13.94 27.74 -3.33
C ALA A 17 14.80 26.47 -3.39
N LEU A 18 16.10 26.62 -3.64
CA LEU A 18 17.06 25.53 -3.64
C LEU A 18 17.20 24.90 -2.25
N ALA A 19 17.26 25.72 -1.18
CA ALA A 19 17.33 25.21 0.18
C ALA A 19 16.10 24.36 0.54
N VAL A 20 14.89 24.80 0.18
CA VAL A 20 13.66 24.01 0.38
C VAL A 20 13.67 22.72 -0.46
N ALA A 21 14.12 22.80 -1.71
CA ALA A 21 14.22 21.62 -2.58
C ALA A 21 15.24 20.59 -2.07
N LEU A 22 16.38 21.05 -1.54
CA LEU A 22 17.39 20.19 -0.90
C LEU A 22 16.88 19.58 0.40
N ALA A 23 16.09 20.32 1.18
CA ALA A 23 15.44 19.77 2.38
C ALA A 23 14.46 18.63 2.01
N PHE A 24 13.67 18.79 0.95
CA PHE A 24 12.84 17.70 0.44
C PHE A 24 13.68 16.49 0.00
N GLU A 25 14.76 16.72 -0.75
CA GLU A 25 15.65 15.66 -1.24
C GLU A 25 16.34 14.88 -0.11
N SER A 26 16.66 15.55 0.99
CA SER A 26 17.28 14.90 2.15
C SER A 26 16.39 13.82 2.80
N VAL A 27 15.08 13.87 2.56
CA VAL A 27 14.11 12.88 3.08
C VAL A 27 13.76 11.84 2.01
N TYR A 28 13.76 12.22 0.73
CA TYR A 28 13.44 11.33 -0.38
C TYR A 28 14.71 10.69 -0.97
N THR A 29 15.25 9.68 -0.27
CA THR A 29 16.41 8.90 -0.75
C THR A 29 15.98 7.52 -1.20
N ILE A 30 16.43 7.12 -2.40
CA ILE A 30 16.23 5.76 -2.93
C ILE A 30 17.53 4.99 -2.76
N GLU A 31 17.53 3.96 -1.92
CA GLU A 31 18.65 3.04 -1.79
C GLU A 31 18.35 1.75 -2.53
N VAL A 32 19.32 1.27 -3.30
CA VAL A 32 19.23 -0.01 -4.02
C VAL A 32 20.48 -0.80 -3.70
N ARG A 33 20.31 -1.97 -3.10
CA ARG A 33 21.41 -2.89 -2.76
C ARG A 33 21.05 -4.29 -3.22
N PRO A 34 22.00 -5.11 -3.69
CA PRO A 34 21.74 -6.53 -3.85
C PRO A 34 21.25 -7.11 -2.51
N ARG A 35 20.20 -7.94 -2.53
CA ARG A 35 19.84 -8.69 -1.34
C ARG A 35 21.02 -9.61 -0.99
N PRO A 36 21.23 -9.89 0.30
CA PRO A 36 22.12 -10.96 0.69
C PRO A 36 21.73 -12.20 -0.13
N PRO A 37 22.70 -12.92 -0.73
CA PRO A 37 22.39 -14.15 -1.43
C PRO A 37 21.58 -15.02 -0.48
N ASP A 38 20.46 -15.54 -0.99
CA ASP A 38 19.63 -16.46 -0.22
C ASP A 38 20.55 -17.58 0.29
N PRO A 39 20.81 -17.68 1.61
CA PRO A 39 21.72 -18.70 2.13
C PRO A 39 21.26 -20.12 1.75
N LEU A 40 20.01 -20.25 1.33
CA LEU A 40 19.40 -21.46 0.79
C LEU A 40 19.70 -21.74 -0.69
N ALA A 41 19.96 -20.72 -1.53
CA ALA A 41 20.30 -20.94 -2.94
C ALA A 41 21.69 -21.58 -3.12
N SER A 42 22.65 -21.22 -2.25
CA SER A 42 24.03 -21.72 -2.29
C SER A 42 24.24 -23.15 -1.78
N GLN A 43 23.25 -23.75 -1.11
CA GLN A 43 23.37 -25.13 -0.59
C GLN A 43 22.89 -26.21 -1.56
N THR A 44 22.41 -25.82 -2.75
CA THR A 44 21.94 -26.76 -3.80
C THR A 44 23.04 -27.65 -4.37
N GLY A 45 24.33 -27.40 -4.07
CA GLY A 45 25.45 -28.17 -4.61
C GLY A 45 26.39 -28.87 -3.62
N ALA A 46 26.24 -28.69 -2.29
CA ALA A 46 27.33 -29.06 -1.35
C ALA A 46 26.93 -29.82 -0.07
N ALA A 47 25.68 -30.28 0.08
CA ALA A 47 25.27 -31.05 1.26
C ALA A 47 24.84 -32.48 0.90
N GLN A 48 25.79 -33.29 0.40
CA GLN A 48 25.67 -34.75 0.37
C GLN A 48 26.74 -35.47 1.22
N ALA A 49 27.52 -34.73 2.02
CA ALA A 49 28.54 -35.33 2.87
C ALA A 49 28.44 -34.75 4.30
N GLY A 50 27.84 -35.52 5.21
CA GLY A 50 27.93 -35.30 6.65
C GLY A 50 26.61 -35.12 7.40
N THR A 51 25.71 -36.10 7.33
CA THR A 51 24.54 -36.18 8.25
C THR A 51 24.34 -37.61 8.75
N GLU A 52 25.31 -38.11 9.49
CA GLU A 52 25.01 -39.12 10.50
C GLU A 52 24.64 -38.38 11.80
N ALA A 53 23.41 -38.62 12.28
CA ALA A 53 22.92 -38.36 13.64
C ALA A 53 22.33 -36.97 14.03
N ALA A 54 21.75 -36.19 13.11
CA ALA A 54 20.69 -35.24 13.53
C ALA A 54 19.39 -36.05 13.73
N HIS A 55 18.97 -36.25 14.98
CA HIS A 55 17.74 -36.99 15.30
C HIS A 55 16.54 -36.44 14.54
N ARG A 56 15.68 -37.34 14.04
CA ARG A 56 14.33 -37.07 13.51
C ARG A 56 13.48 -36.37 14.58
N GLN A 57 13.67 -35.06 14.76
CA GLN A 57 12.96 -34.31 15.79
C GLN A 57 11.60 -33.87 15.22
N THR A 58 10.55 -34.56 15.62
CA THR A 58 9.18 -34.10 15.40
C THR A 58 8.98 -32.79 16.16
N LEU A 59 8.52 -31.75 15.47
CA LEU A 59 8.22 -30.47 16.10
C LEU A 59 6.99 -30.61 17.01
N SER A 60 7.12 -30.23 18.27
CA SER A 60 6.14 -30.50 19.34
C SER A 60 4.80 -29.76 19.17
N LEU A 61 4.81 -28.53 18.66
CA LEU A 61 3.61 -27.70 18.49
C LEU A 61 3.36 -27.42 17.00
N ARG A 62 2.29 -27.97 16.44
CA ARG A 62 1.96 -27.89 15.01
C ARG A 62 0.58 -27.25 14.89
N LEU A 63 0.63 -25.92 14.89
CA LEU A 63 -0.51 -25.02 15.01
C LEU A 63 -1.08 -24.69 13.62
N VAL A 64 -2.41 -24.68 13.49
CA VAL A 64 -3.12 -24.22 12.29
C VAL A 64 -4.16 -23.14 12.66
N ASP A 65 -4.55 -22.31 11.70
CA ASP A 65 -5.75 -21.48 11.85
C ASP A 65 -7.05 -22.31 11.75
N SER A 66 -8.21 -21.68 11.89
CA SER A 66 -9.52 -22.36 11.85
C SER A 66 -9.99 -22.73 10.43
N GLY A 67 -9.16 -22.55 9.41
CA GLY A 67 -9.57 -22.61 8.02
C GLY A 67 -10.70 -21.61 7.73
N GLY A 68 -11.60 -22.00 6.83
CA GLY A 68 -12.80 -21.28 6.46
C GLY A 68 -13.98 -21.45 7.43
N VAL A 69 -13.82 -22.19 8.53
CA VAL A 69 -14.93 -22.51 9.43
C VAL A 69 -15.44 -21.23 10.11
N GLY A 70 -16.75 -21.00 10.04
CA GLY A 70 -17.39 -19.82 10.62
C GLY A 70 -17.19 -18.53 9.84
N ILE A 71 -16.49 -18.54 8.70
CA ILE A 71 -16.34 -17.36 7.85
C ILE A 71 -17.60 -17.17 6.99
N PRO A 72 -18.25 -16.00 7.04
CA PRO A 72 -19.45 -15.74 6.26
C PRO A 72 -19.11 -15.61 4.78
N LEU A 73 -19.91 -16.29 3.96
CA LEU A 73 -19.85 -16.20 2.50
C LEU A 73 -20.69 -15.05 1.94
N ALA A 74 -21.67 -14.56 2.68
CA ALA A 74 -22.54 -13.46 2.24
C ALA A 74 -21.80 -12.11 2.28
N GLY A 75 -22.28 -11.15 1.46
CA GLY A 75 -21.72 -9.80 1.36
C GLY A 75 -21.01 -9.53 0.02
N GLU A 76 -20.42 -8.34 -0.09
CA GLU A 76 -19.62 -7.94 -1.25
C GLU A 76 -18.33 -8.76 -1.31
N TRP A 77 -17.96 -9.18 -2.52
CA TRP A 77 -16.75 -9.96 -2.80
C TRP A 77 -16.06 -9.38 -4.04
N GLY A 78 -14.73 -9.41 -4.06
CA GLY A 78 -13.87 -8.87 -5.11
C GLY A 78 -13.51 -7.39 -4.98
N LYS A 79 -14.12 -6.65 -4.04
CA LYS A 79 -13.84 -5.22 -3.80
C LYS A 79 -13.67 -4.86 -2.32
N ASP A 80 -13.86 -5.83 -1.44
CA ASP A 80 -13.76 -5.64 0.00
C ASP A 80 -12.31 -5.94 0.44
N TYR A 81 -11.51 -4.88 0.51
CA TYR A 81 -10.13 -4.89 1.00
C TYR A 81 -10.02 -4.82 2.54
N SER A 82 -11.12 -5.07 3.28
CA SER A 82 -11.05 -5.17 4.74
C SER A 82 -10.31 -6.44 5.18
N HIS A 83 -9.55 -6.32 6.28
CA HIS A 83 -8.76 -7.43 6.81
C HIS A 83 -9.53 -8.24 7.88
N ASP A 84 -10.75 -7.81 8.25
CA ASP A 84 -11.61 -8.58 9.14
C ASP A 84 -12.20 -9.81 8.41
N LEU A 85 -11.81 -11.00 8.86
CA LEU A 85 -12.33 -12.26 8.34
C LEU A 85 -13.80 -12.47 8.71
N ARG A 86 -14.32 -11.78 9.74
CA ARG A 86 -15.68 -11.88 10.26
C ARG A 86 -16.02 -13.28 10.78
N VAL A 87 -15.03 -14.00 11.30
CA VAL A 87 -15.20 -15.36 11.79
C VAL A 87 -16.28 -15.40 12.89
N PHE A 88 -17.21 -16.34 12.78
CA PHE A 88 -18.37 -16.54 13.65
C PHE A 88 -19.38 -15.39 13.73
N ARG A 89 -19.29 -14.35 12.88
CA ARG A 89 -20.25 -13.22 12.89
C ARG A 89 -21.68 -13.60 12.48
N GLU A 90 -21.86 -14.67 11.71
CA GLU A 90 -23.19 -15.25 11.45
C GLU A 90 -23.72 -16.11 12.60
N VAL A 91 -22.85 -16.48 13.55
CA VAL A 91 -23.19 -17.35 14.68
C VAL A 91 -23.46 -16.53 15.93
N ILE A 92 -22.56 -15.63 16.28
CA ILE A 92 -22.66 -14.78 17.47
C ILE A 92 -23.43 -13.52 17.08
N LEU A 93 -24.58 -13.31 17.72
CA LEU A 93 -25.48 -12.19 17.46
C LEU A 93 -25.26 -11.08 18.49
N GLU A 94 -25.52 -9.84 18.10
CA GLU A 94 -25.48 -8.69 19.02
C GLU A 94 -26.67 -8.68 20.00
N GLU A 95 -27.81 -9.18 19.54
CA GLU A 95 -29.06 -9.25 20.31
C GLU A 95 -29.45 -10.68 20.63
N SER A 96 -30.36 -10.85 21.60
CA SER A 96 -30.98 -12.14 21.92
C SER A 96 -31.57 -12.80 20.66
N PRO A 97 -31.31 -14.09 20.39
CA PRO A 97 -30.83 -15.14 21.31
C PRO A 97 -29.30 -15.22 21.49
N TYR A 98 -28.54 -14.24 21.01
CA TYR A 98 -27.07 -14.13 21.08
C TYR A 98 -26.26 -15.21 20.34
N VAL A 99 -26.86 -16.36 20.04
CA VAL A 99 -26.33 -17.37 19.13
C VAL A 99 -27.42 -17.82 18.16
N ASP A 100 -27.16 -17.75 16.85
CA ASP A 100 -28.01 -18.37 15.84
C ASP A 100 -27.79 -19.90 15.87
N ALA A 101 -28.78 -20.63 16.38
CA ALA A 101 -28.69 -22.07 16.55
C ALA A 101 -28.52 -22.83 15.21
N SER A 102 -29.02 -22.29 14.10
CA SER A 102 -28.88 -22.90 12.78
C SER A 102 -27.45 -22.73 12.25
N ALA A 103 -26.87 -21.54 12.42
CA ALA A 103 -25.51 -21.22 12.04
C ALA A 103 -24.52 -21.99 12.90
N PHE A 104 -24.76 -22.06 14.21
CA PHE A 104 -23.93 -22.85 15.12
C PHE A 104 -23.90 -24.34 14.74
N ARG A 105 -25.04 -24.96 14.41
CA ARG A 105 -25.07 -26.36 13.95
C ARG A 105 -24.29 -26.60 12.66
N ARG A 106 -24.23 -25.61 11.76
CA ARG A 106 -23.40 -25.69 10.55
C ARG A 106 -21.92 -25.62 10.93
N VAL A 107 -21.56 -24.65 11.78
CA VAL A 107 -20.20 -24.45 12.26
C VAL A 107 -19.68 -25.64 13.06
N ASP A 108 -20.45 -26.20 13.99
CA ASP A 108 -20.07 -27.39 14.76
C ASP A 108 -19.69 -28.57 13.83
N ARG A 109 -20.53 -28.85 12.83
CA ARG A 109 -20.25 -29.92 11.85
C ARG A 109 -18.99 -29.65 11.03
N GLN A 110 -18.83 -28.42 10.53
CA GLN A 110 -17.66 -28.02 9.74
C GLN A 110 -16.38 -28.06 10.59
N TRP A 111 -16.47 -27.62 11.84
CA TRP A 111 -15.38 -27.60 12.81
C TRP A 111 -14.87 -29.01 13.10
N ARG A 112 -15.77 -29.95 13.40
CA ARG A 112 -15.42 -31.35 13.66
C ARG A 112 -14.67 -31.98 12.49
N ALA A 113 -15.22 -31.82 11.28
CA ALA A 113 -14.58 -32.33 10.06
C ALA A 113 -13.23 -31.66 9.76
N TYR A 114 -13.07 -30.38 10.10
CA TYR A 114 -11.81 -29.68 9.95
C TYR A 114 -10.76 -30.18 10.94
N VAL A 115 -11.12 -30.33 12.22
CA VAL A 115 -10.26 -30.88 13.28
C VAL A 115 -9.77 -32.28 12.92
N GLU A 116 -10.66 -33.17 12.47
CA GLU A 116 -10.31 -34.52 12.03
C GLU A 116 -9.29 -34.48 10.88
N ARG A 117 -9.54 -33.69 9.83
CA ARG A 117 -8.61 -33.52 8.71
C ARG A 117 -7.24 -33.02 9.17
N MET A 118 -7.19 -31.98 10.01
CA MET A 118 -5.94 -31.40 10.45
C MET A 118 -5.11 -32.39 11.28
N ARG A 119 -5.77 -33.24 12.08
CA ARG A 119 -5.12 -34.35 12.81
C ARG A 119 -4.58 -35.42 11.88
N GLU A 120 -5.35 -35.82 10.87
CA GLU A 120 -4.89 -36.78 9.85
C GLU A 120 -3.62 -36.30 9.13
N TYR A 121 -3.52 -34.98 8.90
CA TYR A 121 -2.33 -34.38 8.30
C TYR A 121 -1.15 -34.27 9.26
N GLY A 122 -1.40 -34.37 10.57
CA GLY A 122 -0.38 -34.40 11.61
C GLY A 122 -0.41 -33.24 12.59
N ASN A 123 -1.31 -32.27 12.43
CA ASN A 123 -1.40 -31.11 13.32
C ASN A 123 -1.95 -31.51 14.69
N ASN A 124 -1.59 -30.76 15.73
CA ASN A 124 -2.01 -31.02 17.11
C ASN A 124 -2.43 -29.76 17.87
N ALA A 125 -2.56 -28.61 17.20
CA ALA A 125 -3.04 -27.39 17.79
C ALA A 125 -3.81 -26.54 16.77
N ILE A 126 -4.78 -25.76 17.24
CA ILE A 126 -5.62 -24.89 16.40
C ILE A 126 -5.85 -23.53 17.06
N VAL A 127 -5.88 -22.47 16.26
CA VAL A 127 -6.16 -21.09 16.68
C VAL A 127 -7.59 -20.71 16.36
N ILE A 128 -8.28 -20.11 17.33
CA ILE A 128 -9.66 -19.65 17.23
C ILE A 128 -9.73 -18.16 17.56
N PRO A 129 -10.23 -17.29 16.67
CA PRO A 129 -10.35 -15.85 16.94
C PRO A 129 -11.59 -15.55 17.80
N LEU A 130 -11.56 -16.00 19.05
CA LEU A 130 -12.53 -15.71 20.10
C LEU A 130 -11.73 -15.39 21.36
N LEU A 131 -11.98 -14.25 22.02
CA LEU A 131 -11.35 -13.99 23.32
C LEU A 131 -12.30 -13.25 24.24
N LEU A 132 -12.61 -11.99 23.91
CA LEU A 132 -13.44 -11.15 24.77
C LEU A 132 -14.87 -11.67 24.86
N GLU A 133 -15.34 -12.41 23.86
CA GLU A 133 -16.63 -13.09 23.86
C GLU A 133 -16.74 -14.17 24.95
N LEU A 134 -15.63 -14.55 25.59
CA LEU A 134 -15.55 -15.61 26.60
C LEU A 134 -15.20 -15.08 28.01
N ILE A 135 -15.00 -13.77 28.21
CA ILE A 135 -14.47 -13.20 29.47
C ILE A 135 -15.42 -12.14 30.02
N ASP A 136 -15.82 -12.24 31.30
CA ASP A 136 -16.65 -11.23 31.98
C ASP A 136 -15.85 -10.24 32.84
N PHE A 137 -14.58 -10.54 33.15
CA PHE A 137 -13.69 -9.75 34.03
C PHE A 137 -14.19 -9.68 35.49
N ASP A 138 -14.83 -10.75 35.98
CA ASP A 138 -15.35 -10.83 37.35
C ASP A 138 -14.22 -10.81 38.40
N HIS A 139 -13.02 -11.29 38.04
CA HIS A 139 -11.85 -11.28 38.94
C HIS A 139 -11.27 -9.88 39.15
N VAL A 140 -11.54 -8.90 38.26
CA VAL A 140 -11.05 -7.51 38.39
C VAL A 140 -11.68 -6.82 39.60
N ASN A 141 -12.95 -7.15 39.91
CA ASN A 141 -13.72 -6.55 41.00
C ASN A 141 -13.08 -6.73 42.38
N GLY A 142 -12.24 -7.76 42.54
CA GLY A 142 -11.48 -8.03 43.76
C GLY A 142 -10.13 -7.31 43.86
N ALA A 143 -9.56 -6.82 42.75
CA ALA A 143 -8.21 -6.26 42.69
C ALA A 143 -8.16 -4.72 42.63
N HIS A 144 -9.18 -4.06 42.06
CA HIS A 144 -9.18 -2.61 41.79
C HIS A 144 -10.41 -1.84 42.31
N GLY A 145 -11.22 -2.45 43.18
CA GLY A 145 -12.25 -1.74 43.94
C GLY A 145 -13.52 -1.38 43.15
N GLY A 146 -14.49 -2.30 43.14
CA GLY A 146 -15.88 -1.94 43.49
C GLY A 146 -16.97 -1.97 42.42
N HIS A 147 -16.68 -1.97 41.11
CA HIS A 147 -17.72 -2.00 40.07
C HIS A 147 -17.44 -3.07 39.01
N ALA A 148 -18.48 -3.87 38.70
CA ALA A 148 -18.41 -4.90 37.67
C ALA A 148 -18.04 -4.30 36.31
N MET A 149 -17.10 -4.92 35.58
CA MET A 149 -16.77 -4.53 34.20
C MET A 149 -18.01 -4.55 33.30
N TYR A 150 -18.87 -5.53 33.51
CA TYR A 150 -20.20 -5.63 32.90
C TYR A 150 -21.26 -5.81 34.00
N ASP A 151 -22.23 -4.91 34.05
CA ASP A 151 -23.38 -5.01 34.95
C ASP A 151 -24.15 -6.33 34.76
N ALA A 152 -24.91 -6.74 35.77
CA ALA A 152 -25.63 -8.02 35.77
C ALA A 152 -26.66 -8.15 34.63
N ASP A 153 -27.25 -7.04 34.21
CA ASP A 153 -28.21 -6.91 33.10
C ASP A 153 -27.55 -6.53 31.77
N SER A 154 -26.21 -6.44 31.72
CA SER A 154 -25.48 -6.09 30.51
C SER A 154 -25.69 -7.11 29.39
N PRO A 155 -25.96 -6.66 28.13
CA PRO A 155 -26.06 -7.55 26.99
C PRO A 155 -24.74 -8.27 26.69
N PHE A 156 -23.59 -7.71 27.07
CA PHE A 156 -22.30 -8.39 26.97
C PHE A 156 -22.28 -9.65 27.83
N ARG A 157 -22.64 -9.53 29.11
CA ARG A 157 -22.65 -10.67 30.03
C ARG A 157 -23.64 -11.75 29.62
N ALA A 158 -24.85 -11.35 29.21
CA ALA A 158 -25.85 -12.28 28.70
C ALA A 158 -25.35 -13.03 27.46
N ARG A 159 -24.70 -12.32 26.53
CA ARG A 159 -24.09 -12.92 25.34
C ARG A 159 -22.91 -13.83 25.68
N HIS A 160 -21.96 -13.41 26.50
CA HIS A 160 -20.80 -14.21 26.88
C HIS A 160 -21.24 -15.53 27.53
N LYS A 161 -22.25 -15.48 28.40
CA LYS A 161 -22.85 -16.69 29.01
C LYS A 161 -23.39 -17.66 27.94
N VAL A 162 -24.15 -17.17 26.96
CA VAL A 162 -24.69 -18.02 25.88
C VAL A 162 -23.56 -18.54 24.98
N VAL A 163 -22.58 -17.71 24.63
CA VAL A 163 -21.43 -18.12 23.82
C VAL A 163 -20.61 -19.20 24.54
N ARG A 164 -20.25 -19.02 25.82
CA ARG A 164 -19.58 -20.05 26.62
C ARG A 164 -20.39 -21.34 26.70
N HIS A 165 -21.71 -21.25 26.89
CA HIS A 165 -22.57 -22.42 26.95
C HIS A 165 -22.60 -23.21 25.63
N GLN A 166 -22.67 -22.52 24.48
CA GLN A 166 -22.74 -23.17 23.16
C GLN A 166 -21.37 -23.65 22.68
N PHE A 167 -20.33 -22.81 22.76
CA PHE A 167 -18.99 -23.14 22.27
C PHE A 167 -18.19 -24.01 23.24
N GLY A 168 -18.43 -23.92 24.55
CA GLY A 168 -17.70 -24.70 25.56
C GLY A 168 -17.62 -26.20 25.26
N PRO A 169 -18.74 -26.90 24.97
CA PRO A 169 -18.73 -28.31 24.58
C PRO A 169 -17.94 -28.60 23.29
N LEU A 170 -17.96 -27.69 22.32
CA LEU A 170 -17.19 -27.83 21.07
C LEU A 170 -15.68 -27.71 21.31
N LEU A 171 -15.30 -26.76 22.17
CA LEU A 171 -13.92 -26.58 22.62
C LEU A 171 -13.46 -27.82 23.40
N GLU A 172 -14.22 -28.27 24.38
CA GLU A 172 -13.89 -29.48 25.15
C GLU A 172 -13.73 -30.71 24.25
N TRP A 173 -14.65 -30.94 23.31
CA TRP A 173 -14.52 -32.02 22.33
C TRP A 173 -13.23 -31.92 21.52
N THR A 174 -12.84 -30.71 21.09
CA THR A 174 -11.63 -30.49 20.30
C THR A 174 -10.37 -30.85 21.09
N ASN A 175 -10.32 -30.45 22.36
CA ASN A 175 -9.25 -30.83 23.27
C ASN A 175 -9.19 -32.36 23.48
N GLN A 176 -10.34 -33.03 23.63
CA GLN A 176 -10.43 -34.49 23.74
C GLN A 176 -9.95 -35.23 22.48
N GLN A 177 -10.00 -34.59 21.31
CA GLN A 177 -9.37 -35.13 20.10
C GLN A 177 -7.83 -34.98 20.11
N GLY A 178 -7.23 -34.41 21.15
CA GLY A 178 -5.78 -34.15 21.21
C GLY A 178 -5.33 -32.94 20.40
N MET A 179 -6.26 -32.02 20.08
CA MET A 179 -5.94 -30.72 19.49
C MET A 179 -5.90 -29.66 20.59
N GLN A 180 -4.71 -29.10 20.83
CA GLN A 180 -4.53 -27.98 21.75
C GLN A 180 -5.21 -26.72 21.21
N LEU A 181 -6.02 -26.06 22.05
CA LEU A 181 -6.81 -24.90 21.67
C LEU A 181 -6.12 -23.60 22.06
N PHE A 182 -5.86 -22.75 21.08
CA PHE A 182 -5.36 -21.41 21.30
C PHE A 182 -6.38 -20.37 20.90
N LEU A 183 -6.60 -19.37 21.75
CA LEU A 183 -7.42 -18.22 21.41
C LEU A 183 -6.56 -17.14 20.73
N GLY A 184 -6.96 -16.66 19.56
CA GLY A 184 -6.28 -15.63 18.80
C GLY A 184 -6.84 -14.24 19.09
N THR A 185 -5.97 -13.24 19.28
CA THR A 185 -6.39 -11.87 19.52
C THR A 185 -5.35 -10.84 19.06
N ASP A 186 -5.82 -9.63 18.78
CA ASP A 186 -4.99 -8.46 18.54
C ASP A 186 -5.10 -7.52 19.73
N MET A 187 -3.97 -7.29 20.40
CA MET A 187 -3.92 -6.34 21.51
C MET A 187 -3.68 -4.92 20.96
N LEU A 188 -4.43 -3.92 21.39
CA LEU A 188 -5.34 -3.92 22.54
C LEU A 188 -6.79 -4.27 22.14
N ALA A 189 -7.32 -5.38 22.68
CA ALA A 189 -8.69 -5.82 22.43
C ALA A 189 -9.66 -5.15 23.41
N LEU A 190 -10.75 -4.55 22.91
CA LEU A 190 -11.66 -3.69 23.67
C LEU A 190 -13.14 -4.00 23.41
N THR A 191 -13.93 -3.90 24.47
CA THR A 191 -15.38 -3.56 24.43
C THR A 191 -15.56 -2.09 24.83
N PRO A 192 -16.74 -1.46 24.65
CA PRO A 192 -16.97 -0.09 25.10
C PRO A 192 -16.72 0.10 26.61
N SER A 193 -17.24 -0.79 27.45
CA SER A 193 -17.04 -0.72 28.91
C SER A 193 -15.57 -0.92 29.31
N LEU A 194 -14.88 -1.90 28.71
CA LEU A 194 -13.45 -2.13 28.95
C LEU A 194 -12.60 -0.93 28.51
N HIS A 195 -12.93 -0.31 27.38
CA HIS A 195 -12.24 0.91 26.94
C HIS A 195 -12.38 2.05 27.93
N GLN A 196 -13.59 2.31 28.41
CA GLN A 196 -13.84 3.37 29.38
C GLN A 196 -13.07 3.10 30.67
N HIS A 197 -13.17 1.90 31.22
CA HIS A 197 -12.46 1.52 32.44
C HIS A 197 -10.94 1.69 32.31
N LEU A 198 -10.33 1.20 31.23
CA LEU A 198 -8.88 1.31 31.02
C LEU A 198 -8.42 2.75 30.78
N ARG A 199 -9.25 3.59 30.14
CA ARG A 199 -8.97 5.02 29.94
C ARG A 199 -8.99 5.79 31.27
N ASP A 200 -9.93 5.46 32.15
CA ASP A 200 -10.00 6.06 33.47
C ASP A 200 -8.86 5.59 34.39
N LEU A 201 -8.44 4.32 34.23
CA LEU A 201 -7.37 3.70 35.00
C LEU A 201 -5.97 4.22 34.60
N ALA A 202 -5.69 4.30 33.30
CA ALA A 202 -4.37 4.66 32.76
C ALA A 202 -4.52 5.64 31.58
N PRO A 203 -4.88 6.91 31.84
CA PRO A 203 -5.15 7.88 30.78
C PRO A 203 -3.89 8.28 30.02
N ASP A 204 -4.01 8.44 28.70
CA ASP A 204 -2.94 8.92 27.82
C ASP A 204 -3.46 9.93 26.77
N THR A 205 -2.53 10.62 26.12
CA THR A 205 -2.76 11.59 25.04
C THR A 205 -2.90 10.96 23.65
N SER A 206 -2.62 9.66 23.48
CA SER A 206 -2.81 8.97 22.20
C SER A 206 -4.29 8.96 21.76
N PRO A 207 -4.57 8.72 20.46
CA PRO A 207 -5.95 8.61 19.97
C PRO A 207 -6.79 7.53 20.67
N VAL A 208 -6.15 6.47 21.20
CA VAL A 208 -6.82 5.42 21.97
C VAL A 208 -7.11 5.91 23.40
N GLY A 209 -6.26 6.78 23.93
CA GLY A 209 -6.42 7.39 25.26
C GLY A 209 -6.00 6.50 26.43
N ILE A 210 -5.26 5.42 26.18
CA ILE A 210 -4.80 4.46 27.20
C ILE A 210 -3.27 4.37 27.15
N ASP A 211 -2.61 4.54 28.29
CA ASP A 211 -1.18 4.28 28.46
C ASP A 211 -0.94 2.77 28.61
N THR A 212 -0.56 2.12 27.51
CA THR A 212 -0.27 0.67 27.51
C THR A 212 1.09 0.31 28.11
N SER A 213 1.89 1.30 28.52
CA SER A 213 3.11 1.07 29.29
C SER A 213 2.83 0.93 30.80
N ASP A 214 1.65 1.37 31.25
CA ASP A 214 1.21 1.21 32.65
C ASP A 214 0.88 -0.27 32.95
N PRO A 215 1.55 -0.90 33.94
CA PRO A 215 1.24 -2.26 34.36
C PRO A 215 -0.23 -2.48 34.76
N ALA A 216 -0.92 -1.47 35.30
CA ALA A 216 -2.32 -1.58 35.75
C ALA A 216 -3.27 -1.99 34.63
N VAL A 217 -3.00 -1.58 33.38
CA VAL A 217 -3.75 -2.03 32.20
C VAL A 217 -3.67 -3.55 32.07
N TRP A 218 -2.47 -4.11 32.23
CA TRP A 218 -2.22 -5.53 32.02
C TRP A 218 -2.68 -6.39 33.19
N GLU A 219 -2.79 -5.84 34.40
CA GLU A 219 -3.42 -6.50 35.55
C GLU A 219 -4.91 -6.79 35.30
N VAL A 220 -5.63 -5.87 34.63
CA VAL A 220 -7.03 -6.10 34.23
C VAL A 220 -7.15 -7.28 33.26
N TYR A 221 -6.30 -7.32 32.22
CA TYR A 221 -6.28 -8.46 31.30
C TYR A 221 -5.81 -9.74 31.97
N ARG A 222 -4.82 -9.68 32.88
CA ARG A 222 -4.38 -10.84 33.67
C ARG A 222 -5.57 -11.44 34.41
N ALA A 223 -6.32 -10.65 35.17
CA ALA A 223 -7.50 -11.11 35.90
C ALA A 223 -8.55 -11.75 34.98
N GLY A 224 -8.82 -11.15 33.81
CA GLY A 224 -9.72 -11.74 32.80
C GLY A 224 -9.23 -13.06 32.21
N LEU A 225 -7.91 -13.21 31.98
CA LEU A 225 -7.32 -14.47 31.51
C LEU A 225 -7.30 -15.55 32.60
N GLU A 226 -7.11 -15.16 33.86
CA GLU A 226 -7.21 -16.07 35.00
C GLU A 226 -8.64 -16.63 35.11
N GLU A 227 -9.65 -15.77 34.99
CA GLU A 227 -11.06 -16.19 34.92
C GLU A 227 -11.31 -17.13 33.74
N LEU A 228 -10.84 -16.77 32.54
CA LEU A 228 -10.99 -17.58 31.34
C LEU A 228 -10.47 -19.00 31.54
N PHE A 229 -9.24 -19.14 32.06
CA PHE A 229 -8.61 -20.43 32.23
C PHE A 229 -9.26 -21.28 33.33
N ASP A 230 -9.86 -20.63 34.33
CA ASP A 230 -10.62 -21.32 35.39
C ASP A 230 -11.97 -21.82 34.86
N GLN A 231 -12.65 -21.04 34.02
CA GLN A 231 -13.95 -21.39 33.44
C GLN A 231 -13.86 -22.39 32.27
N LEU A 232 -12.80 -22.29 31.46
CA LEU A 232 -12.59 -23.08 30.24
C LEU A 232 -11.19 -23.74 30.27
N PRO A 233 -10.99 -24.77 31.12
CA PRO A 233 -9.68 -25.38 31.33
C PRO A 233 -9.11 -26.06 30.08
N SER A 234 -9.95 -26.38 29.08
CA SER A 234 -9.56 -26.95 27.78
C SER A 234 -8.78 -26.00 26.87
N ILE A 235 -8.79 -24.69 27.17
CA ILE A 235 -7.95 -23.73 26.46
C ILE A 235 -6.48 -23.96 26.86
N ALA A 236 -5.61 -24.20 25.89
CA ALA A 236 -4.18 -24.43 26.08
C ALA A 236 -3.39 -23.11 26.17
N GLY A 237 -3.91 -22.03 25.61
CA GLY A 237 -3.17 -20.76 25.55
C GLY A 237 -3.78 -19.71 24.65
N LEU A 238 -2.99 -18.67 24.37
CA LEU A 238 -3.35 -17.56 23.48
C LEU A 238 -2.30 -17.36 22.39
N VAL A 239 -2.72 -16.87 21.23
CA VAL A 239 -1.88 -16.26 20.19
C VAL A 239 -2.17 -14.76 20.15
N ILE A 240 -1.17 -13.94 20.46
CA ILE A 240 -1.30 -12.47 20.51
C ILE A 240 -0.52 -11.83 19.36
N ARG A 241 -1.12 -10.85 18.70
CA ARG A 241 -0.45 -9.89 17.81
C ARG A 241 -0.66 -8.45 18.32
N ILE A 242 0.25 -7.54 17.98
CA ILE A 242 0.26 -6.14 18.45
C ILE A 242 0.41 -5.07 17.35
N GLY A 243 0.75 -5.42 16.09
CA GLY A 243 1.46 -4.48 15.20
C GLY A 243 0.99 -4.32 13.75
N GLU A 244 -0.18 -4.84 13.34
CA GLU A 244 -0.53 -4.91 11.90
C GLU A 244 -1.70 -4.04 11.43
N GLY A 245 -2.68 -3.71 12.27
CA GLY A 245 -3.78 -2.89 11.74
C GLY A 245 -4.85 -2.36 12.67
N GLY A 246 -4.94 -2.76 13.95
CA GLY A 246 -5.97 -2.25 14.86
C GLY A 246 -7.35 -2.20 14.20
N SER A 247 -7.83 -0.99 13.89
CA SER A 247 -9.09 -0.75 13.17
C SER A 247 -9.27 -1.42 11.81
N LEU A 248 -8.21 -1.83 11.12
CA LEU A 248 -8.32 -2.59 9.85
C LEU A 248 -9.01 -3.95 10.01
N TYR A 249 -8.95 -4.50 11.22
CA TYR A 249 -9.56 -5.78 11.59
C TYR A 249 -10.91 -5.60 12.28
N ASN A 250 -11.42 -4.37 12.37
CA ASN A 250 -12.70 -4.07 13.01
C ASN A 250 -13.83 -4.02 11.97
N THR A 251 -14.96 -4.62 12.31
CA THR A 251 -16.21 -4.45 11.56
C THR A 251 -17.00 -3.28 12.14
N HIS A 252 -17.50 -2.39 11.27
CA HIS A 252 -18.36 -1.29 11.67
C HIS A 252 -19.64 -1.82 12.35
N GLY A 253 -20.00 -1.24 13.50
CA GLY A 253 -21.17 -1.64 14.29
C GLY A 253 -20.91 -2.79 15.27
N TRP A 254 -19.86 -3.59 15.07
CA TRP A 254 -19.56 -4.70 15.97
C TRP A 254 -18.89 -4.20 17.27
N PRO A 255 -19.36 -4.63 18.46
CA PRO A 255 -18.95 -4.00 19.72
C PRO A 255 -17.57 -4.43 20.23
N TYR A 256 -16.99 -5.50 19.69
CA TYR A 256 -15.64 -5.94 20.05
C TYR A 256 -14.66 -5.46 19.00
N ARG A 257 -13.57 -4.84 19.43
CA ARG A 257 -12.65 -4.21 18.50
C ARG A 257 -11.22 -4.30 18.99
N SER A 258 -10.28 -4.10 18.08
CA SER A 258 -8.85 -4.07 18.38
C SER A 258 -8.30 -2.68 18.03
N GLU A 259 -7.41 -2.17 18.87
CA GLU A 259 -6.75 -0.88 18.67
C GLU A 259 -5.23 -1.06 18.61
N LEU A 260 -4.57 -0.30 17.73
CA LEU A 260 -3.11 -0.26 17.66
C LEU A 260 -2.56 0.61 18.81
N ALA A 261 -2.54 0.06 20.03
CA ALA A 261 -2.15 0.78 21.24
C ALA A 261 -0.79 0.34 21.81
N VAL A 262 -0.32 -0.87 21.51
CA VAL A 262 1.00 -1.38 21.93
C VAL A 262 2.03 -1.03 20.85
N ARG A 263 2.72 0.11 20.99
CA ARG A 263 3.48 0.73 19.88
C ARG A 263 4.99 0.86 20.09
N ASP A 264 5.47 0.59 21.30
CA ASP A 264 6.88 0.71 21.68
C ASP A 264 7.34 -0.47 22.56
N ALA A 265 8.64 -0.51 22.86
CA ALA A 265 9.22 -1.59 23.65
C ALA A 265 8.69 -1.64 25.08
N ALA A 266 8.41 -0.48 25.69
CA ALA A 266 7.93 -0.41 27.07
C ALA A 266 6.55 -1.06 27.19
N SER A 267 5.62 -0.72 26.29
CA SER A 267 4.28 -1.32 26.24
C SER A 267 4.31 -2.83 26.00
N VAL A 268 5.19 -3.32 25.10
CA VAL A 268 5.32 -4.78 24.87
C VAL A 268 5.83 -5.49 26.11
N GLN A 269 6.82 -4.91 26.78
CA GLN A 269 7.37 -5.51 27.99
C GLN A 269 6.39 -5.44 29.16
N ALA A 270 5.65 -4.34 29.32
CA ALA A 270 4.59 -4.22 30.31
C ALA A 270 3.50 -5.28 30.08
N MET A 271 3.07 -5.45 28.82
CA MET A 271 2.14 -6.49 28.42
C MET A 271 2.63 -7.88 28.82
N LEU A 272 3.82 -8.25 28.39
CA LEU A 272 4.32 -9.60 28.64
C LEU A 272 4.52 -9.84 30.14
N ARG A 273 5.06 -8.88 30.89
CA ARG A 273 5.24 -9.02 32.34
C ARG A 273 3.92 -9.13 33.09
N GLY A 274 2.89 -8.39 32.68
CA GLY A 274 1.55 -8.46 33.29
C GLY A 274 0.79 -9.73 32.92
N LEU A 275 0.90 -10.21 31.68
CA LEU A 275 0.12 -11.36 31.21
C LEU A 275 0.73 -12.72 31.58
N LEU A 276 2.05 -12.89 31.46
CA LEU A 276 2.72 -14.20 31.60
C LEU A 276 2.45 -14.93 32.94
N PRO A 277 2.32 -14.26 34.10
CA PRO A 277 2.00 -14.92 35.37
C PRO A 277 0.72 -15.77 35.32
N ALA A 278 -0.33 -15.31 34.62
CA ALA A 278 -1.58 -16.08 34.49
C ALA A 278 -1.38 -17.39 33.71
N PHE A 279 -0.46 -17.38 32.74
CA PHE A 279 -0.13 -18.57 31.95
C PHE A 279 0.74 -19.54 32.74
N GLU A 280 1.76 -19.03 33.44
CA GLU A 280 2.68 -19.84 34.25
C GLU A 280 1.93 -20.58 35.36
N ALA A 281 1.08 -19.88 36.11
CA ALA A 281 0.33 -20.44 37.24
C ALA A 281 -0.61 -21.59 36.83
N ARG A 282 -1.06 -21.63 35.56
CA ARG A 282 -2.04 -22.59 35.05
C ARG A 282 -1.48 -23.52 33.98
N GLY A 283 -0.17 -23.51 33.76
CA GLY A 283 0.49 -24.32 32.75
C GLY A 283 0.03 -24.05 31.32
N LYS A 284 -0.36 -22.81 31.02
CA LYS A 284 -0.83 -22.37 29.70
C LYS A 284 0.32 -21.77 28.89
N THR A 285 0.12 -21.58 27.59
CA THR A 285 1.14 -21.02 26.69
C THR A 285 0.69 -19.71 26.06
N LEU A 286 1.55 -18.69 26.08
CA LEU A 286 1.38 -17.46 25.31
C LEU A 286 2.27 -17.54 24.08
N VAL A 287 1.66 -17.48 22.90
CA VAL A 287 2.36 -17.35 21.61
C VAL A 287 2.31 -15.88 21.19
N LEU A 288 3.45 -15.21 21.21
CA LEU A 288 3.57 -13.83 20.71
C LEU A 288 3.98 -13.86 19.24
N ARG A 289 3.13 -13.33 18.36
CA ARG A 289 3.48 -13.08 16.96
C ARG A 289 4.30 -11.81 16.84
N THR A 290 5.47 -11.88 16.20
CA THR A 290 6.37 -10.71 16.07
C THR A 290 6.05 -9.80 14.90
N TRP A 291 5.12 -10.19 14.02
CA TRP A 291 4.82 -9.46 12.78
C TRP A 291 4.32 -8.03 13.05
N THR A 292 4.97 -7.07 12.40
CA THR A 292 4.79 -5.61 12.53
C THR A 292 5.00 -4.96 11.16
N VAL A 293 4.28 -3.88 10.85
CA VAL A 293 4.26 -3.24 9.50
C VAL A 293 5.50 -2.42 9.11
N GLY A 294 6.68 -2.67 9.68
CA GLY A 294 7.90 -1.97 9.25
C GLY A 294 8.05 -0.50 9.70
N VAL A 295 7.06 0.08 10.40
CA VAL A 295 7.08 1.50 10.84
C VAL A 295 7.11 1.62 12.37
N GLY A 296 7.78 2.67 12.87
CA GLY A 296 7.90 2.96 14.30
C GLY A 296 8.95 2.10 15.01
N GLU A 297 9.03 2.22 16.34
CA GLU A 297 10.06 1.55 17.15
C GLU A 297 9.99 0.02 17.04
N LEU A 298 8.77 -0.52 16.98
CA LEU A 298 8.51 -1.95 16.83
C LEU A 298 8.52 -2.41 15.37
N GLY A 299 8.58 -1.50 14.39
CA GLY A 299 8.35 -1.79 12.97
C GLY A 299 9.18 -2.96 12.45
N ARG A 300 10.41 -3.11 12.93
CA ARG A 300 11.37 -4.15 12.52
C ARG A 300 11.50 -5.32 13.51
N LEU A 301 10.62 -5.44 14.52
CA LEU A 301 10.67 -6.50 15.54
C LEU A 301 10.74 -7.91 14.93
N HIS A 302 10.04 -8.13 13.82
CA HIS A 302 10.02 -9.42 13.13
C HIS A 302 11.28 -9.73 12.33
N VAL A 303 12.10 -8.75 11.93
CA VAL A 303 13.21 -8.95 10.96
C VAL A 303 14.57 -8.53 11.47
N ASP A 304 14.65 -7.78 12.57
CA ASP A 304 15.89 -7.20 13.06
C ASP A 304 16.27 -7.81 14.43
N PRO A 305 17.33 -8.65 14.50
CA PRO A 305 17.75 -9.28 15.75
C PRO A 305 18.09 -8.30 16.87
N GLN A 306 18.54 -7.07 16.56
CA GLN A 306 18.84 -6.06 17.59
C GLN A 306 17.56 -5.49 18.19
N VAL A 307 16.57 -5.20 17.35
CA VAL A 307 15.24 -4.76 17.80
C VAL A 307 14.58 -5.88 18.61
N TYR A 308 14.65 -7.11 18.12
CA TYR A 308 14.19 -8.30 18.84
C TYR A 308 14.79 -8.39 20.24
N GLN A 309 16.12 -8.29 20.35
CA GLN A 309 16.82 -8.39 21.62
C GLN A 309 16.48 -7.22 22.57
N ARG A 310 16.33 -6.00 22.05
CA ARG A 310 15.91 -4.85 22.86
C ARG A 310 14.50 -5.01 23.43
N VAL A 311 13.56 -5.49 22.62
CA VAL A 311 12.14 -5.60 23.00
C VAL A 311 11.90 -6.82 23.90
N LEU A 312 12.37 -8.00 23.48
CA LEU A 312 12.03 -9.28 24.10
C LEU A 312 13.16 -9.88 24.92
N GLY A 313 14.39 -9.39 24.76
CA GLY A 313 15.56 -9.95 25.42
C GLY A 313 15.44 -9.97 26.93
N GLY A 314 14.77 -9.00 27.57
CA GLY A 314 14.58 -8.97 29.03
C GLY A 314 13.43 -9.85 29.56
N ILE A 315 12.70 -10.55 28.71
CA ILE A 315 11.57 -11.40 29.10
C ILE A 315 12.04 -12.85 29.14
N ASP A 316 11.92 -13.49 30.29
CA ASP A 316 12.24 -14.90 30.48
C ASP A 316 11.05 -15.61 31.14
N SER A 317 10.41 -16.51 30.40
CA SER A 317 9.24 -17.23 30.87
C SER A 317 9.13 -18.57 30.13
N PRO A 318 8.90 -19.67 30.86
CA PRO A 318 8.64 -20.96 30.24
C PRO A 318 7.27 -20.99 29.54
N ALA A 319 6.34 -20.07 29.83
CA ALA A 319 5.05 -19.98 29.19
C ALA A 319 5.08 -19.25 27.83
N LEU A 320 6.17 -18.55 27.51
CA LEU A 320 6.30 -17.77 26.27
C LEU A 320 6.86 -18.62 25.11
N ILE A 321 6.22 -18.49 23.94
CA ILE A 321 6.75 -18.89 22.64
C ILE A 321 6.64 -17.70 21.69
N VAL A 322 7.67 -17.48 20.88
CA VAL A 322 7.69 -16.39 19.91
C VAL A 322 7.53 -16.94 18.49
N SER A 323 6.52 -16.43 17.78
CA SER A 323 6.12 -16.86 16.43
C SER A 323 6.52 -15.83 15.39
N THR A 324 7.24 -16.28 14.35
CA THR A 324 7.75 -15.40 13.29
C THR A 324 7.68 -16.09 11.94
N LYS A 325 7.27 -15.33 10.90
CA LYS A 325 7.28 -15.76 9.50
C LYS A 325 8.65 -16.29 9.09
N PHE A 326 8.67 -17.37 8.32
CA PHE A 326 9.93 -17.97 7.88
C PHE A 326 10.75 -17.04 6.97
N THR A 327 10.09 -16.12 6.26
CA THR A 327 10.74 -15.07 5.45
C THR A 327 10.98 -13.80 6.25
N ALA A 328 12.00 -13.04 5.86
CA ALA A 328 12.30 -11.71 6.38
C ALA A 328 11.35 -10.64 5.81
N GLY A 329 10.05 -10.79 6.08
CA GLY A 329 8.98 -9.90 5.61
C GLY A 329 7.65 -10.64 5.53
N ASP A 330 6.81 -10.28 4.55
CA ASP A 330 5.43 -10.77 4.45
C ASP A 330 5.27 -11.93 3.45
N PHE A 331 5.95 -13.05 3.66
CA PHE A 331 5.84 -14.25 2.81
C PHE A 331 6.13 -14.08 1.30
N PHE A 332 6.53 -12.90 0.83
CA PHE A 332 6.95 -12.70 -0.55
C PHE A 332 8.12 -13.61 -0.92
N SER A 333 8.10 -14.12 -2.15
CA SER A 333 9.26 -14.77 -2.76
C SER A 333 10.45 -13.81 -2.85
N TYR A 334 11.66 -14.37 -2.95
CA TYR A 334 12.94 -13.63 -3.00
C TYR A 334 13.34 -12.93 -1.68
N LEU A 335 12.48 -12.97 -0.65
CA LEU A 335 12.90 -12.61 0.69
C LEU A 335 13.76 -13.73 1.30
N PRO A 336 14.85 -13.38 2.01
CA PRO A 336 15.67 -14.38 2.68
C PRO A 336 14.92 -14.98 3.87
N LEU A 337 15.47 -16.06 4.45
CA LEU A 337 15.01 -16.54 5.75
C LEU A 337 15.09 -15.44 6.80
N ASN A 338 14.15 -15.46 7.72
CA ASN A 338 14.06 -14.48 8.78
C ASN A 338 15.22 -14.64 9.78
N PRO A 339 16.11 -13.64 9.94
CA PRO A 339 17.29 -13.78 10.80
C PRO A 339 16.95 -13.84 12.30
N THR A 340 15.76 -13.39 12.71
CA THR A 340 15.34 -13.48 14.12
C THR A 340 15.00 -14.91 14.53
N LEU A 341 14.71 -15.81 13.58
CA LEU A 341 14.46 -17.23 13.87
C LEU A 341 15.74 -18.00 14.19
N ALA A 342 16.90 -17.51 13.73
CA ALA A 342 18.20 -18.11 14.01
C ALA A 342 18.83 -17.62 15.33
N SER A 343 18.16 -16.73 16.06
CA SER A 343 18.71 -16.08 17.26
C SER A 343 17.68 -15.95 18.39
N GLY A 344 18.11 -15.43 19.54
CA GLY A 344 17.28 -15.23 20.73
C GLY A 344 17.23 -16.43 21.68
N ARG A 345 16.71 -16.18 22.89
CA ARG A 345 16.63 -17.17 23.98
C ARG A 345 15.29 -17.90 24.06
N HIS A 346 14.27 -17.42 23.36
CA HIS A 346 12.89 -17.91 23.51
C HIS A 346 12.64 -19.17 22.68
N ARG A 347 11.64 -19.96 23.09
CA ARG A 347 11.08 -21.01 22.22
C ARG A 347 10.46 -20.37 20.99
N ARG A 348 10.61 -21.01 19.83
CA ARG A 348 10.24 -20.42 18.53
C ARG A 348 9.19 -21.25 17.78
N LEU A 349 8.25 -20.55 17.13
CA LEU A 349 7.44 -21.10 16.03
C LEU A 349 7.86 -20.44 14.72
N VAL A 350 7.91 -21.26 13.67
CA VAL A 350 8.06 -20.80 12.29
C VAL A 350 6.65 -20.65 11.69
N GLU A 351 6.25 -19.44 11.31
CA GLU A 351 4.99 -19.24 10.58
C GLU A 351 5.20 -19.61 9.10
N LEU A 352 4.26 -20.40 8.56
CA LEU A 352 4.24 -20.89 7.18
C LEU A 352 2.88 -20.53 6.56
N GLN A 353 2.85 -20.16 5.28
CA GLN A 353 1.60 -19.86 4.57
C GLN A 353 1.32 -20.94 3.53
N ALA A 354 0.15 -21.59 3.60
CA ALA A 354 -0.24 -22.61 2.62
C ALA A 354 -1.11 -22.06 1.48
N ARG A 355 -1.75 -20.93 1.72
CA ARG A 355 -2.52 -20.14 0.74
C ARG A 355 -1.75 -18.87 0.42
N PRO A 356 -0.91 -18.85 -0.64
CA PRO A 356 -0.02 -17.73 -0.92
C PRO A 356 -0.81 -16.44 -1.20
N GLU A 357 -0.80 -15.52 -0.24
CA GLU A 357 -1.65 -14.33 -0.23
C GLU A 357 -1.35 -13.39 -1.41
N PHE A 358 -0.08 -13.02 -1.57
CA PHE A 358 0.40 -12.11 -2.62
C PHE A 358 0.56 -12.79 -3.99
N GLU A 359 0.33 -14.10 -4.05
CA GLU A 359 0.58 -14.92 -5.24
C GLU A 359 -0.71 -15.65 -5.64
N GLY A 360 -1.82 -14.89 -5.67
CA GLY A 360 -3.10 -15.29 -6.24
C GLY A 360 -4.04 -16.05 -5.30
N PHE A 361 -3.79 -16.04 -3.98
CA PHE A 361 -4.71 -16.59 -2.95
C PHE A 361 -5.14 -18.06 -3.17
N GLY A 362 -4.31 -18.85 -3.85
CA GLY A 362 -4.59 -20.25 -4.19
C GLY A 362 -5.44 -20.47 -5.45
N ALA A 363 -5.76 -19.43 -6.23
CA ALA A 363 -6.50 -19.55 -7.50
C ALA A 363 -5.76 -20.36 -8.56
N PHE A 364 -4.44 -20.44 -8.49
CA PHE A 364 -3.58 -21.21 -9.39
C PHE A 364 -2.53 -22.00 -8.63
N PRO A 365 -1.95 -23.06 -9.23
CA PRO A 365 -0.97 -23.87 -8.52
C PRO A 365 0.28 -23.04 -8.24
N ASN A 366 0.68 -23.05 -6.97
CA ASN A 366 1.89 -22.44 -6.45
C ASN A 366 2.37 -23.32 -5.27
N PHE A 367 3.23 -24.28 -5.59
CA PHE A 367 3.66 -25.29 -4.63
C PHE A 367 4.83 -24.79 -3.79
N LEU A 368 4.64 -24.71 -2.48
CA LEU A 368 5.63 -24.20 -1.52
C LEU A 368 6.39 -25.31 -0.78
N GLY A 369 6.10 -26.58 -1.08
CA GLY A 369 6.60 -27.72 -0.30
C GLY A 369 8.13 -27.77 -0.21
N GLU A 370 8.84 -27.55 -1.32
CA GLU A 370 10.31 -27.55 -1.33
C GLU A 370 10.89 -26.39 -0.51
N GLU A 371 10.32 -25.19 -0.65
CA GLU A 371 10.75 -24.01 0.11
C GLU A 371 10.49 -24.18 1.60
N HIS A 372 9.31 -24.69 1.99
CA HIS A 372 9.02 -25.02 3.37
C HIS A 372 9.96 -26.08 3.93
N ALA A 373 10.24 -27.14 3.17
CA ALA A 373 11.15 -28.20 3.60
C ALA A 373 12.56 -27.66 3.82
N GLN A 374 13.05 -26.84 2.89
CA GLN A 374 14.36 -26.22 2.98
C GLN A 374 14.46 -25.22 4.15
N ALA A 375 13.44 -24.37 4.32
CA ALA A 375 13.37 -23.42 5.43
C ALA A 375 13.38 -24.16 6.78
N LEU A 376 12.54 -25.17 6.96
CA LEU A 376 12.46 -25.94 8.21
C LEU A 376 13.76 -26.66 8.52
N ARG A 377 14.37 -27.38 7.57
CA ARG A 377 15.67 -28.04 7.80
C ARG A 377 16.74 -27.05 8.25
N SER A 378 16.84 -25.92 7.55
CA SER A 378 17.88 -24.92 7.83
C SER A 378 17.67 -24.24 9.17
N LEU A 379 16.44 -23.86 9.48
CA LEU A 379 16.10 -23.17 10.73
C LEU A 379 16.21 -24.10 11.93
N VAL A 380 15.69 -25.33 11.85
CA VAL A 380 15.78 -26.32 12.93
C VAL A 380 17.24 -26.71 13.19
N GLY A 381 18.04 -26.86 12.12
CA GLY A 381 19.48 -27.09 12.25
C GLY A 381 20.24 -25.92 12.89
N ALA A 382 19.82 -24.68 12.62
CA ALA A 382 20.45 -23.47 13.17
C ALA A 382 20.00 -23.12 14.59
N ASN A 383 18.76 -23.45 14.96
CA ASN A 383 18.17 -23.09 16.25
C ASN A 383 17.41 -24.25 16.91
N PRO A 384 18.01 -24.92 17.93
CA PRO A 384 17.36 -26.02 18.63
C PRO A 384 16.15 -25.59 19.48
N ARG A 385 15.90 -24.27 19.63
CA ARG A 385 14.73 -23.73 20.34
C ARG A 385 13.49 -23.65 19.46
N ILE A 386 13.56 -24.03 18.19
CA ILE A 386 12.38 -24.18 17.34
C ILE A 386 11.59 -25.40 17.81
N VAL A 387 10.41 -25.13 18.38
CA VAL A 387 9.55 -26.16 18.98
C VAL A 387 8.37 -26.54 18.10
N GLY A 388 8.16 -25.82 16.99
CA GLY A 388 6.89 -25.90 16.27
C GLY A 388 6.77 -25.03 15.02
N THR A 389 5.63 -25.16 14.38
CA THR A 389 5.19 -24.34 13.24
C THR A 389 3.81 -23.75 13.51
N TYR A 390 3.55 -22.58 12.94
CA TYR A 390 2.20 -22.06 12.79
C TYR A 390 1.87 -21.95 11.30
N LEU A 391 1.10 -22.92 10.81
CA LEU A 391 0.67 -23.00 9.42
C LEU A 391 -0.62 -22.21 9.20
N TRP A 392 -0.69 -21.46 8.10
CA TRP A 392 -1.86 -20.66 7.72
C TRP A 392 -2.56 -21.26 6.49
N PRO A 393 -3.56 -22.14 6.69
CA PRO A 393 -4.40 -22.65 5.62
C PRO A 393 -5.33 -21.62 4.98
N GLN A 394 -5.84 -20.65 5.75
CA GLN A 394 -6.88 -19.72 5.26
C GLN A 394 -6.60 -18.26 5.56
N PHE A 395 -6.05 -17.96 6.73
CA PHE A 395 -5.88 -16.59 7.21
C PHE A 395 -4.77 -15.87 6.41
N GLY A 396 -4.78 -14.54 6.46
CA GLY A 396 -3.88 -13.67 5.67
C GLY A 396 -4.69 -12.80 4.70
N GLY A 397 -4.27 -11.53 4.59
CA GLY A 397 -4.84 -10.52 3.71
C GLY A 397 -6.35 -10.25 3.82
N PRO A 398 -6.87 -9.36 2.97
CA PRO A 398 -8.29 -9.15 2.78
C PRO A 398 -8.86 -10.29 1.96
N LEU A 399 -9.34 -11.30 2.68
CA LEU A 399 -9.93 -12.50 2.13
C LEU A 399 -10.94 -12.22 1.00
N ARG A 400 -11.72 -11.14 1.12
CA ARG A 400 -12.81 -10.78 0.20
C ARG A 400 -12.36 -9.93 -0.99
N ALA A 401 -11.09 -9.55 -1.08
CA ALA A 401 -10.50 -8.92 -2.27
C ALA A 401 -9.79 -9.92 -3.21
N GLY A 402 -10.04 -11.21 -3.01
CA GLY A 402 -9.48 -12.29 -3.84
C GLY A 402 -10.53 -13.28 -4.32
N PRO A 403 -10.11 -14.48 -4.74
CA PRO A 403 -11.01 -15.60 -5.05
C PRO A 403 -11.96 -15.91 -3.91
N ARG A 404 -13.21 -16.25 -4.23
CA ARG A 404 -14.25 -16.72 -3.29
C ARG A 404 -14.01 -18.15 -2.84
N SER A 405 -12.87 -18.35 -2.18
CA SER A 405 -12.39 -19.65 -1.72
C SER A 405 -12.18 -19.65 -0.21
N LEU A 406 -12.80 -20.62 0.46
CA LEU A 406 -12.65 -20.89 1.89
C LEU A 406 -12.16 -22.33 2.04
N TYR A 407 -10.91 -22.52 2.42
CA TYR A 407 -10.32 -23.84 2.66
C TYR A 407 -10.86 -24.48 3.94
N PRO A 408 -11.29 -25.75 3.97
CA PRO A 408 -11.53 -26.69 2.87
C PRO A 408 -13.03 -26.81 2.54
N LEU A 409 -13.79 -25.71 2.60
CA LEU A 409 -15.25 -25.68 2.61
C LEU A 409 -15.91 -25.21 1.31
N HIS A 410 -15.38 -24.16 0.67
CA HIS A 410 -16.04 -23.48 -0.44
C HIS A 410 -15.05 -23.00 -1.51
N GLY A 411 -15.51 -22.91 -2.76
CA GLY A 411 -14.72 -22.47 -3.90
C GLY A 411 -13.57 -23.42 -4.25
N PHE A 412 -12.60 -22.91 -5.00
CA PHE A 412 -11.45 -23.69 -5.44
C PHE A 412 -10.28 -23.57 -4.45
N TRP A 413 -9.92 -24.68 -3.79
CA TRP A 413 -8.89 -24.73 -2.74
C TRP A 413 -7.90 -25.89 -2.88
N LEU A 414 -7.94 -26.60 -4.01
CA LEU A 414 -7.17 -27.83 -4.26
C LEU A 414 -5.66 -27.65 -4.04
N TRP A 415 -5.08 -26.56 -4.50
CA TRP A 415 -3.65 -26.30 -4.37
C TRP A 415 -3.25 -25.91 -2.95
N THR A 416 -4.14 -25.18 -2.26
CA THR A 416 -3.99 -24.91 -0.84
C THR A 416 -3.92 -26.22 -0.06
N ASP A 417 -4.78 -27.19 -0.37
CA ASP A 417 -4.77 -28.50 0.32
C ASP A 417 -3.43 -29.24 0.18
N ALA A 418 -2.83 -29.22 -1.02
CA ALA A 418 -1.52 -29.82 -1.26
C ALA A 418 -0.45 -29.16 -0.38
N ASN A 419 -0.45 -27.82 -0.31
CA ASN A 419 0.48 -27.08 0.54
C ASN A 419 0.23 -27.34 2.03
N VAL A 420 -1.04 -27.39 2.48
CA VAL A 420 -1.40 -27.68 3.87
C VAL A 420 -0.93 -29.08 4.26
N PHE A 421 -1.21 -30.08 3.43
CA PHE A 421 -0.76 -31.45 3.65
C PHE A 421 0.76 -31.52 3.75
N VAL A 422 1.50 -31.02 2.75
CA VAL A 422 2.97 -31.13 2.72
C VAL A 422 3.59 -30.37 3.89
N ALA A 423 3.17 -29.14 4.19
CA ALA A 423 3.69 -28.37 5.32
C ALA A 423 3.44 -29.06 6.67
N SER A 424 2.24 -29.64 6.86
CA SER A 424 1.89 -30.38 8.08
C SER A 424 2.77 -31.62 8.27
N ARG A 425 3.03 -32.35 7.18
CA ARG A 425 3.89 -33.55 7.18
C ARG A 425 5.37 -33.20 7.39
N LEU A 426 5.82 -32.07 6.85
CA LEU A 426 7.17 -31.55 7.12
C LEU A 426 7.34 -31.11 8.57
N ALA A 427 6.30 -30.57 9.21
CA ALA A 427 6.38 -30.27 10.65
C ALA A 427 6.50 -31.53 11.53
N LEU A 428 5.96 -32.67 11.08
CA LEU A 428 6.17 -33.97 11.71
C LEU A 428 7.57 -34.55 11.48
N ALA A 429 8.08 -34.38 10.26
CA ALA A 429 9.37 -34.88 9.82
C ALA A 429 10.05 -33.84 8.89
N PRO A 430 10.86 -32.91 9.45
CA PRO A 430 11.49 -31.84 8.67
C PRO A 430 12.38 -32.31 7.51
N ASP A 431 12.93 -33.53 7.62
CA ASP A 431 13.78 -34.14 6.59
C ASP A 431 13.00 -34.94 5.53
N ALA A 432 11.67 -34.97 5.60
CA ALA A 432 10.87 -35.70 4.61
C ALA A 432 11.01 -35.09 3.21
N ASP A 433 10.96 -35.96 2.19
CA ASP A 433 10.97 -35.53 0.79
C ASP A 433 9.62 -34.90 0.41
N ALA A 434 9.64 -33.60 0.12
CA ALA A 434 8.47 -32.84 -0.29
C ALA A 434 7.82 -33.41 -1.56
N ASN A 435 8.63 -33.92 -2.50
CA ASN A 435 8.13 -34.51 -3.75
C ASN A 435 7.42 -35.86 -3.52
N GLY A 436 7.96 -36.67 -2.61
CA GLY A 436 7.29 -37.86 -2.11
C GLY A 436 5.97 -37.55 -1.41
N LEU A 437 5.93 -36.52 -0.56
CA LEU A 437 4.72 -36.11 0.15
C LEU A 437 3.63 -35.60 -0.80
N VAL A 438 3.96 -34.74 -1.78
CA VAL A 438 2.95 -34.26 -2.72
C VAL A 438 2.40 -35.38 -3.62
N ARG A 439 3.23 -36.39 -3.95
CA ARG A 439 2.78 -37.59 -4.65
C ARG A 439 1.79 -38.40 -3.81
N GLN A 440 2.04 -38.54 -2.50
CA GLN A 440 1.09 -39.19 -1.57
C GLN A 440 -0.24 -38.45 -1.50
N TRP A 441 -0.20 -37.11 -1.41
CA TRP A 441 -1.40 -36.28 -1.45
C TRP A 441 -2.17 -36.45 -2.77
N ALA A 442 -1.47 -36.46 -3.91
CA ALA A 442 -2.09 -36.62 -5.21
C ALA A 442 -2.77 -37.99 -5.36
N ALA A 443 -2.15 -39.07 -4.90
CA ALA A 443 -2.75 -40.40 -4.87
C ALA A 443 -4.01 -40.44 -3.99
N ALA A 444 -3.95 -39.88 -2.78
CA ALA A 444 -5.10 -39.78 -1.88
C ALA A 444 -6.26 -38.93 -2.46
N THR A 445 -5.94 -37.91 -3.27
CA THR A 445 -6.93 -36.95 -3.79
C THR A 445 -7.58 -37.40 -5.10
N PHE A 446 -6.82 -38.07 -5.98
CA PHE A 446 -7.23 -38.42 -7.35
C PHE A 446 -7.30 -39.92 -7.62
N GLY A 447 -6.86 -40.77 -6.68
CA GLY A 447 -6.73 -42.22 -6.85
C GLY A 447 -5.33 -42.64 -7.30
N ASP A 448 -5.12 -43.96 -7.44
CA ASP A 448 -3.79 -44.56 -7.63
C ASP A 448 -3.35 -44.68 -9.11
N ASP A 449 -4.04 -44.03 -10.05
CA ASP A 449 -3.60 -43.99 -11.45
C ASP A 449 -2.26 -43.25 -11.56
N ALA A 450 -1.20 -44.01 -11.87
CA ALA A 450 0.16 -43.49 -11.89
C ALA A 450 0.36 -42.35 -12.91
N GLN A 451 -0.40 -42.32 -14.01
CA GLN A 451 -0.31 -41.24 -15.00
C GLN A 451 -0.95 -39.96 -14.48
N VAL A 452 -2.12 -40.04 -13.85
CA VAL A 452 -2.81 -38.88 -13.25
C VAL A 452 -2.01 -38.33 -12.08
N VAL A 453 -1.57 -39.20 -11.15
CA VAL A 453 -0.74 -38.81 -10.00
C VAL A 453 0.57 -38.17 -10.47
N GLY A 454 1.23 -38.77 -11.45
CA GLY A 454 2.45 -38.24 -12.05
C GLY A 454 2.24 -36.87 -12.70
N ALA A 455 1.16 -36.70 -13.46
CA ALA A 455 0.84 -35.45 -14.13
C ALA A 455 0.54 -34.31 -13.14
N VAL A 456 -0.26 -34.56 -12.10
CA VAL A 456 -0.57 -33.57 -11.06
C VAL A 456 0.67 -33.20 -10.26
N THR A 457 1.49 -34.19 -9.87
CA THR A 457 2.76 -33.95 -9.17
C THR A 457 3.70 -33.08 -10.02
N ASN A 458 3.80 -33.38 -11.32
CA ASN A 458 4.62 -32.61 -12.25
C ASN A 458 4.08 -31.18 -12.46
N VAL A 459 2.75 -30.96 -12.45
CA VAL A 459 2.20 -29.60 -12.44
C VAL A 459 2.72 -28.83 -11.23
N LEU A 460 2.59 -29.39 -10.02
CA LEU A 460 3.02 -28.72 -8.79
C LEU A 460 4.54 -28.47 -8.75
N ALA A 461 5.36 -29.41 -9.23
CA ALA A 461 6.81 -29.25 -9.31
C ALA A 461 7.24 -28.11 -10.25
N GLN A 462 6.49 -27.85 -11.32
CA GLN A 462 6.88 -26.83 -12.31
C GLN A 462 6.37 -25.42 -11.96
N THR A 463 5.31 -25.31 -11.15
CA THR A 463 4.56 -24.06 -11.02
C THR A 463 5.23 -23.04 -10.11
N ARG A 464 6.06 -23.46 -9.15
CA ARG A 464 6.78 -22.53 -8.30
C ARG A 464 7.71 -21.61 -9.10
N GLU A 465 8.50 -22.20 -10.00
CA GLU A 465 9.36 -21.44 -10.92
C GLU A 465 8.54 -20.55 -11.86
N ALA A 466 7.38 -21.03 -12.32
CA ALA A 466 6.48 -20.23 -13.15
C ALA A 466 6.01 -18.98 -12.39
N VAL A 467 5.58 -19.10 -11.14
CA VAL A 467 5.19 -17.96 -10.29
C VAL A 467 6.37 -17.02 -10.06
N ARG A 468 7.55 -17.53 -9.70
CA ARG A 468 8.75 -16.71 -9.50
C ARG A 468 9.17 -15.92 -10.73
N LYS A 469 8.90 -16.42 -11.94
CA LYS A 469 9.20 -15.72 -13.21
C LYS A 469 8.04 -14.87 -13.74
N GLY A 470 6.80 -15.27 -13.47
CA GLY A 470 5.58 -14.62 -13.97
C GLY A 470 5.09 -13.48 -13.10
N PHE A 471 5.12 -13.65 -11.77
CA PHE A 471 4.72 -12.62 -10.81
C PHE A 471 5.85 -11.66 -10.49
N TYR A 472 7.09 -12.13 -10.34
CA TYR A 472 8.21 -11.25 -9.97
C TYR A 472 9.00 -10.81 -11.20
N ILE A 473 9.63 -9.64 -11.07
CA ILE A 473 10.67 -9.16 -11.98
C ILE A 473 11.99 -9.44 -11.27
N ARG A 474 12.63 -10.57 -11.59
CA ARG A 474 13.80 -11.09 -10.86
C ARG A 474 14.88 -10.03 -10.62
N PRO A 475 15.31 -9.21 -11.62
CA PRO A 475 16.34 -8.18 -11.39
C PRO A 475 15.97 -7.15 -10.31
N PHE A 476 14.68 -6.86 -10.12
CA PHE A 476 14.19 -6.01 -9.03
C PHE A 476 14.02 -6.80 -7.73
N ALA A 477 13.43 -8.00 -7.80
CA ALA A 477 13.10 -8.80 -6.63
C ALA A 477 14.35 -9.26 -5.85
N GLU A 478 15.47 -9.48 -6.52
CA GLU A 478 16.78 -9.80 -5.92
C GLU A 478 17.47 -8.59 -5.28
N ARG A 479 16.86 -7.39 -5.33
CA ARG A 479 17.40 -6.18 -4.73
C ARG A 479 16.56 -5.74 -3.53
N GLU A 480 17.25 -5.28 -2.50
CA GLU A 480 16.67 -4.56 -1.39
C GLU A 480 16.56 -3.09 -1.84
N VAL A 481 15.33 -2.63 -2.05
CA VAL A 481 15.05 -1.26 -2.48
C VAL A 481 14.34 -0.53 -1.35
N ARG A 482 14.93 0.56 -0.87
CA ARG A 482 14.36 1.38 0.20
C ARG A 482 14.01 2.78 -0.28
N VAL A 483 12.86 3.27 0.19
CA VAL A 483 12.31 4.60 -0.11
C VAL A 483 11.91 5.23 1.22
N PRO A 484 12.47 6.41 1.56
CA PRO A 484 12.57 6.92 2.94
C PRO A 484 12.83 5.88 4.03
N GLY A 485 13.78 4.98 3.79
CA GLY A 485 14.20 3.94 4.75
C GLY A 485 13.27 2.73 4.87
N LEU A 486 12.06 2.80 4.31
CA LEU A 486 11.13 1.66 4.21
C LEU A 486 11.53 0.77 3.04
N GLU A 487 11.73 -0.51 3.32
CA GLU A 487 11.96 -1.51 2.28
C GLU A 487 10.67 -1.77 1.51
N LEU A 488 10.74 -1.64 0.19
CA LEU A 488 9.65 -2.01 -0.69
C LEU A 488 9.60 -3.54 -0.84
N PRO A 489 8.40 -4.15 -0.83
CA PRO A 489 8.21 -5.53 -1.22
C PRO A 489 8.90 -5.87 -2.56
N PRO A 490 9.32 -7.11 -2.78
CA PRO A 490 9.88 -7.53 -4.08
C PRO A 490 8.83 -7.62 -5.20
N LEU A 491 7.54 -7.61 -4.85
CA LEU A 491 6.40 -7.58 -5.78
C LEU A 491 5.71 -6.20 -5.71
N MET A 492 6.18 -5.24 -6.51
CA MET A 492 5.64 -3.87 -6.49
C MET A 492 4.99 -3.40 -7.79
N TRP A 493 5.24 -4.07 -8.91
CA TRP A 493 4.53 -3.79 -10.15
C TRP A 493 3.11 -4.39 -10.19
N ILE A 494 2.82 -5.31 -9.28
CA ILE A 494 1.47 -5.73 -8.87
C ILE A 494 1.39 -5.31 -7.40
N PHE A 495 0.49 -4.39 -7.07
CA PHE A 495 0.41 -3.85 -5.73
C PHE A 495 -0.55 -4.68 -4.89
N GLU A 496 -0.05 -5.11 -3.73
CA GLU A 496 -0.74 -6.00 -2.78
C GLU A 496 -1.20 -7.29 -3.44
N TRP A 497 -2.50 -7.47 -3.70
CA TRP A 497 -3.05 -8.78 -4.03
C TRP A 497 -3.38 -8.99 -5.51
N ASP A 498 -4.01 -8.01 -6.17
CA ASP A 498 -4.58 -8.16 -7.51
C ASP A 498 -4.47 -6.92 -8.41
N MET A 499 -3.93 -5.81 -7.92
CA MET A 499 -3.87 -4.54 -8.66
C MET A 499 -2.61 -4.47 -9.54
N VAL A 500 -2.76 -4.62 -10.86
CA VAL A 500 -1.65 -4.49 -11.80
C VAL A 500 -1.30 -3.01 -11.99
N GLY A 501 -0.10 -2.66 -11.56
CA GLY A 501 0.32 -1.28 -11.41
C GLY A 501 0.53 -0.54 -12.72
N GLY A 502 0.17 0.74 -12.70
CA GLY A 502 0.48 1.73 -13.73
C GLY A 502 1.14 3.00 -13.17
N TRP A 503 1.41 3.02 -11.86
CA TRP A 503 1.87 4.22 -11.17
C TRP A 503 3.27 4.61 -11.59
N HIS A 504 3.43 5.83 -12.08
CA HIS A 504 4.71 6.27 -12.59
C HIS A 504 5.80 6.35 -11.52
N SER A 505 5.47 6.70 -10.28
CA SER A 505 6.43 6.67 -9.16
C SER A 505 7.00 5.28 -8.93
N LEU A 506 6.13 4.27 -8.84
CA LEU A 506 6.53 2.91 -8.49
C LEU A 506 7.19 2.17 -9.65
N LEU A 507 6.61 2.25 -10.85
CA LEU A 507 7.19 1.57 -12.02
C LEU A 507 8.54 2.16 -12.43
N SER A 508 8.78 3.45 -12.18
CA SER A 508 10.10 4.04 -12.38
C SER A 508 11.15 3.42 -11.45
N ILE A 509 10.78 3.11 -10.20
CA ILE A 509 11.67 2.48 -9.21
C ILE A 509 11.92 1.01 -9.59
N VAL A 510 10.86 0.28 -9.98
CA VAL A 510 10.98 -1.10 -10.48
C VAL A 510 11.90 -1.17 -11.69
N TYR A 511 11.73 -0.25 -12.65
CA TYR A 511 12.62 -0.13 -13.80
C TYR A 511 14.05 0.17 -13.37
N ARG A 512 14.27 1.15 -12.48
CA ARG A 512 15.62 1.50 -11.98
C ARG A 512 16.32 0.29 -11.37
N GLY A 513 15.60 -0.53 -10.59
CA GLY A 513 16.15 -1.76 -10.01
C GLY A 513 16.41 -2.85 -11.05
N SER A 514 15.75 -2.82 -12.20
CA SER A 514 15.86 -3.83 -13.26
C SER A 514 16.67 -3.40 -14.48
N ARG A 515 17.17 -2.16 -14.51
CA ARG A 515 17.65 -1.49 -15.72
C ARG A 515 18.79 -2.24 -16.43
N ASP A 516 19.61 -2.96 -15.66
CA ASP A 516 20.80 -3.64 -16.16
C ASP A 516 20.44 -4.97 -16.87
N ASP A 517 19.24 -5.51 -16.61
CA ASP A 517 18.80 -6.85 -17.06
C ASP A 517 17.35 -6.83 -17.62
N VAL A 518 16.97 -5.77 -18.33
CA VAL A 518 15.61 -5.58 -18.86
C VAL A 518 15.18 -6.71 -19.80
N ASP A 519 16.05 -7.12 -20.71
CA ASP A 519 15.69 -8.15 -21.70
C ASP A 519 15.45 -9.51 -21.01
N VAL A 520 16.30 -9.85 -20.03
CA VAL A 520 16.12 -11.05 -19.19
C VAL A 520 14.78 -11.00 -18.45
N ALA A 521 14.44 -9.86 -17.84
CA ALA A 521 13.17 -9.69 -17.14
C ALA A 521 11.96 -9.92 -18.08
N ILE A 522 12.03 -9.45 -19.32
CA ILE A 522 10.98 -9.63 -20.32
C ILE A 522 10.88 -11.10 -20.73
N GLU A 523 11.99 -11.74 -21.07
CA GLU A 523 12.05 -13.15 -21.49
C GLU A 523 11.50 -14.11 -20.42
N GLU A 524 11.76 -13.83 -19.14
CA GLU A 524 11.24 -14.63 -18.03
C GLU A 524 9.71 -14.64 -17.97
N GLY A 525 9.05 -13.54 -18.35
CA GLY A 525 7.59 -13.42 -18.35
C GLY A 525 6.99 -14.34 -19.40
N ASP A 526 7.53 -14.32 -20.61
CA ASP A 526 7.12 -15.19 -21.71
C ASP A 526 7.42 -16.67 -21.39
N ALA A 527 8.58 -16.95 -20.76
CA ALA A 527 8.94 -18.29 -20.32
C ALA A 527 7.96 -18.84 -19.26
N ALA A 528 7.48 -17.99 -18.35
CA ALA A 528 6.51 -18.36 -17.32
C ALA A 528 5.16 -18.78 -17.96
N ALA A 529 4.60 -17.92 -18.83
CA ALA A 529 3.35 -18.23 -19.53
C ALA A 529 3.47 -19.52 -20.38
N GLY A 530 4.59 -19.68 -21.09
CA GLY A 530 4.88 -20.88 -21.87
C GLY A 530 4.99 -22.16 -21.02
N ARG A 531 5.54 -22.06 -19.80
CA ARG A 531 5.63 -23.19 -18.85
C ARG A 531 4.26 -23.62 -18.37
N VAL A 532 3.39 -22.68 -17.97
CA VAL A 532 2.02 -22.98 -17.52
C VAL A 532 1.22 -23.64 -18.64
N ARG A 533 1.34 -23.14 -19.89
CA ARG A 533 0.70 -23.73 -21.07
C ARG A 533 1.13 -25.19 -21.28
N ARG A 534 2.42 -25.51 -21.16
CA ARG A 534 2.92 -26.88 -21.24
C ARG A 534 2.39 -27.76 -20.11
N ALA A 535 2.40 -27.26 -18.87
CA ALA A 535 1.87 -27.99 -17.72
C ALA A 535 0.37 -28.34 -17.90
N ARG A 536 -0.42 -27.37 -18.40
CA ARG A 536 -1.84 -27.58 -18.74
C ARG A 536 -2.01 -28.64 -19.82
N GLN A 537 -1.25 -28.56 -20.92
CA GLN A 537 -1.31 -29.54 -22.01
C GLN A 537 -0.94 -30.95 -21.54
N GLN A 538 0.10 -31.07 -20.71
CA GLN A 538 0.52 -32.36 -20.13
C GLN A 538 -0.58 -32.97 -19.27
N LEU A 539 -1.22 -32.17 -18.40
CA LEU A 539 -2.35 -32.64 -17.60
C LEU A 539 -3.53 -33.05 -18.49
N GLN A 540 -3.87 -32.26 -19.51
CA GLN A 540 -4.94 -32.61 -20.46
C GLN A 540 -4.67 -33.95 -21.17
N GLN A 541 -3.44 -34.18 -21.60
CA GLN A 541 -3.03 -35.42 -22.26
C GLN A 541 -3.10 -36.63 -21.33
N ALA A 542 -2.64 -36.49 -20.09
CA ALA A 542 -2.74 -37.56 -19.09
C ALA A 542 -4.21 -37.93 -18.82
N LEU A 543 -5.09 -36.95 -18.72
CA LEU A 543 -6.53 -37.16 -18.52
C LEU A 543 -7.20 -37.82 -19.71
N ALA A 544 -6.82 -37.45 -20.94
CA ALA A 544 -7.36 -38.07 -22.15
C ALA A 544 -7.02 -39.57 -22.21
N LYS A 545 -5.83 -39.96 -21.76
CA LYS A 545 -5.39 -41.36 -21.70
C LYS A 545 -6.08 -42.14 -20.58
N ALA A 546 -6.18 -41.56 -19.38
CA ALA A 546 -6.81 -42.21 -18.21
C ALA A 546 -8.32 -42.49 -18.38
N LYS A 547 -9.04 -41.65 -19.13
CA LYS A 547 -10.48 -41.85 -19.43
C LYS A 547 -10.82 -43.15 -20.17
N SER A 548 -9.83 -43.85 -20.74
CA SER A 548 -10.02 -45.13 -21.40
C SER A 548 -10.13 -46.34 -20.44
N ALA A 549 -9.86 -46.17 -19.14
CA ALA A 549 -9.59 -47.30 -18.24
C ALA A 549 -10.66 -47.62 -17.15
N GLU A 550 -11.47 -46.70 -16.59
CA GLU A 550 -12.47 -47.09 -15.55
C GLU A 550 -13.53 -46.03 -15.14
N ALA A 551 -14.83 -46.31 -15.28
CA ALA A 551 -15.86 -45.26 -15.36
C ALA A 551 -16.42 -44.63 -14.06
N SER A 552 -16.20 -45.17 -12.85
CA SER A 552 -16.98 -44.72 -11.65
C SER A 552 -16.18 -43.94 -10.58
N ARG A 553 -14.97 -44.37 -10.19
CA ARG A 553 -14.07 -43.57 -9.30
C ARG A 553 -13.55 -42.30 -10.01
N LEU A 554 -13.54 -42.33 -11.34
CA LEU A 554 -13.16 -41.18 -12.17
C LEU A 554 -14.09 -39.98 -12.02
N ARG A 555 -15.34 -40.09 -11.55
CA ARG A 555 -16.29 -38.96 -11.64
C ARG A 555 -15.94 -37.77 -10.71
N VAL A 556 -15.61 -38.03 -9.44
CA VAL A 556 -15.20 -36.97 -8.47
C VAL A 556 -13.78 -36.49 -8.78
N ALA A 557 -12.86 -37.41 -9.09
CA ALA A 557 -11.54 -37.06 -9.59
C ALA A 557 -11.64 -36.18 -10.86
N SER A 558 -12.55 -36.47 -11.78
CA SER A 558 -12.78 -35.70 -13.01
C SER A 558 -13.26 -34.27 -12.74
N ALA A 559 -14.11 -34.05 -11.73
CA ALA A 559 -14.54 -32.70 -11.38
C ALA A 559 -13.38 -31.85 -10.81
N ARG A 560 -12.59 -32.41 -9.89
CA ARG A 560 -11.39 -31.74 -9.35
C ARG A 560 -10.33 -31.49 -10.43
N LEU A 561 -10.14 -32.44 -11.34
CA LEU A 561 -9.19 -32.32 -12.46
C LEU A 561 -9.67 -31.29 -13.49
N ALA A 562 -10.98 -31.19 -13.75
CA ALA A 562 -11.54 -30.13 -14.58
C ALA A 562 -11.34 -28.75 -13.94
N ALA A 563 -11.56 -28.63 -12.62
CA ALA A 563 -11.27 -27.39 -11.88
C ALA A 563 -9.77 -27.04 -11.90
N ALA A 564 -8.89 -28.03 -11.75
CA ALA A 564 -7.44 -27.86 -11.88
C ALA A 564 -7.04 -27.36 -13.27
N LEU A 565 -7.65 -27.88 -14.34
CA LEU A 565 -7.44 -27.40 -15.70
C LEU A 565 -7.92 -25.96 -15.90
N ARG A 566 -9.07 -25.58 -15.33
CA ARG A 566 -9.58 -24.21 -15.35
C ARG A 566 -8.66 -23.25 -14.59
N SER A 567 -8.15 -23.69 -13.45
CA SER A 567 -7.16 -22.96 -12.65
C SER A 567 -5.84 -22.74 -13.42
N LEU A 568 -5.39 -23.72 -14.20
CA LEU A 568 -4.23 -23.56 -15.10
C LEU A 568 -4.54 -22.66 -16.30
N GLU A 569 -5.75 -22.68 -16.85
CA GLU A 569 -6.20 -21.73 -17.88
C GLU A 569 -6.18 -20.29 -17.34
N TYR A 570 -6.68 -20.09 -16.12
CA TYR A 570 -6.62 -18.82 -15.41
C TYR A 570 -5.17 -18.34 -15.28
N GLN A 571 -4.28 -19.19 -14.76
CA GLN A 571 -2.86 -18.87 -14.62
C GLN A 571 -2.19 -18.54 -15.96
N GLU A 572 -2.46 -19.31 -17.01
CA GLU A 572 -1.90 -19.09 -18.35
C GLU A 572 -2.31 -17.72 -18.90
N THR A 573 -3.61 -17.41 -18.86
CA THR A 573 -4.11 -16.13 -19.40
C THR A 573 -3.67 -14.94 -18.56
N LEU A 574 -3.61 -15.07 -17.24
CA LEU A 574 -3.07 -14.03 -16.36
C LEU A 574 -1.59 -13.78 -16.66
N PHE A 575 -0.79 -14.84 -16.82
CA PHE A 575 0.64 -14.71 -17.11
C PHE A 575 0.88 -14.15 -18.52
N ASP A 576 0.03 -14.45 -19.51
CA ASP A 576 0.06 -13.79 -20.82
C ASP A 576 -0.13 -12.26 -20.68
N VAL A 577 -1.09 -11.81 -19.84
CA VAL A 577 -1.32 -10.37 -19.57
C VAL A 577 -0.11 -9.75 -18.89
N LEU A 578 0.38 -10.38 -17.83
CA LEU A 578 1.51 -9.88 -17.03
C LEU A 578 2.79 -9.82 -17.87
N ALA A 579 3.09 -10.83 -18.68
CA ALA A 579 4.24 -10.84 -19.57
C ALA A 579 4.17 -9.70 -20.61
N ALA A 580 3.00 -9.50 -21.22
CA ALA A 580 2.81 -8.42 -22.18
C ALA A 580 2.91 -7.03 -21.53
N TRP A 581 2.33 -6.85 -20.34
CA TRP A 581 2.46 -5.60 -19.59
C TRP A 581 3.92 -5.32 -19.22
N ARG A 582 4.63 -6.35 -18.72
CA ARG A 582 6.05 -6.28 -18.38
C ARG A 582 6.89 -5.79 -19.55
N GLN A 583 6.71 -6.40 -20.72
CA GLN A 583 7.38 -5.98 -21.95
C GLN A 583 7.07 -4.51 -22.26
N ALA A 584 5.79 -4.13 -22.21
CA ALA A 584 5.35 -2.78 -22.52
C ALA A 584 6.03 -1.76 -21.60
N PHE A 585 5.84 -1.86 -20.28
CA PHE A 585 6.32 -0.81 -19.39
C PHE A 585 7.85 -0.78 -19.31
N LEU A 586 8.56 -1.91 -19.17
CA LEU A 586 10.03 -1.91 -19.09
C LEU A 586 10.67 -1.33 -20.35
N SER A 587 10.15 -1.70 -21.54
CA SER A 587 10.63 -1.15 -22.81
C SER A 587 10.34 0.34 -22.92
N TYR A 588 9.18 0.79 -22.42
CA TYR A 588 8.83 2.21 -22.41
C TYR A 588 9.79 3.02 -21.54
N TYR A 589 10.07 2.57 -20.31
CA TYR A 589 11.01 3.26 -19.43
C TYR A 589 12.44 3.23 -19.97
N ARG A 590 12.88 2.14 -20.59
CA ARG A 590 14.15 2.11 -21.33
C ARG A 590 14.19 3.13 -22.45
N TRP A 591 13.10 3.30 -23.21
CA TRP A 591 13.00 4.35 -24.22
C TRP A 591 13.01 5.76 -23.61
N LEU A 592 12.35 5.98 -22.47
CA LEU A 592 12.38 7.26 -21.77
C LEU A 592 13.79 7.64 -21.32
N GLU A 593 14.57 6.68 -20.83
CA GLU A 593 15.97 6.88 -20.44
C GLU A 593 16.88 7.05 -21.67
N THR A 594 16.94 6.05 -22.56
CA THR A 594 17.93 5.96 -23.65
C THR A 594 17.51 6.69 -24.93
N GLY A 595 16.24 6.61 -25.31
CA GLY A 595 15.72 7.04 -26.61
C GLY A 595 15.91 6.04 -27.74
N GLU A 596 16.34 4.82 -27.44
CA GLU A 596 16.62 3.80 -28.45
C GLU A 596 15.36 3.43 -29.24
N ALA A 597 15.50 3.34 -30.56
CA ALA A 597 14.42 2.94 -31.46
C ALA A 597 13.96 1.50 -31.20
N GLY A 598 14.88 0.59 -30.83
CA GLY A 598 14.56 -0.79 -30.48
C GLY A 598 13.62 -0.89 -29.27
N ALA A 599 13.88 -0.09 -28.23
CA ALA A 599 13.02 -0.02 -27.04
C ALA A 599 11.60 0.49 -27.38
N TRP A 600 11.47 1.45 -28.30
CA TRP A 600 10.17 1.93 -28.77
C TRP A 600 9.39 0.86 -29.56
N THR A 601 10.07 0.10 -30.43
CA THR A 601 9.46 -1.01 -31.16
C THR A 601 8.98 -2.10 -30.21
N GLN A 602 9.80 -2.46 -29.21
CA GLN A 602 9.41 -3.45 -28.20
C GLN A 602 8.25 -2.96 -27.32
N TRP A 603 8.20 -1.67 -26.96
CA TRP A 603 7.05 -1.07 -26.28
C TRP A 603 5.78 -1.18 -27.13
N THR A 604 5.86 -0.84 -28.42
CA THR A 604 4.70 -0.86 -29.33
C THR A 604 4.11 -2.27 -29.44
N ALA A 605 4.99 -3.27 -29.65
CA ALA A 605 4.59 -4.68 -29.69
C ALA A 605 4.03 -5.16 -28.34
N GLY A 606 4.68 -4.79 -27.22
CA GLY A 606 4.23 -5.15 -25.88
C GLY A 606 2.85 -4.56 -25.54
N ARG A 607 2.62 -3.31 -25.93
CA ARG A 607 1.33 -2.62 -25.77
C ARG A 607 0.20 -3.35 -26.50
N GLU A 608 0.40 -3.71 -27.76
CA GLU A 608 -0.61 -4.42 -28.55
C GLU A 608 -0.90 -5.81 -27.98
N ARG A 609 0.16 -6.54 -27.59
CA ARG A 609 0.02 -7.81 -26.88
C ARG A 609 -0.76 -7.64 -25.57
N PHE A 610 -0.51 -6.57 -24.82
CA PHE A 610 -1.18 -6.32 -23.53
C PHE A 610 -2.66 -6.03 -23.73
N GLU A 611 -3.02 -5.15 -24.67
CA GLU A 611 -4.43 -4.82 -24.96
C GLU A 611 -5.23 -6.08 -25.34
N ILE A 612 -4.66 -6.94 -26.19
CA ILE A 612 -5.29 -8.21 -26.62
C ILE A 612 -5.39 -9.21 -25.45
N ALA A 613 -4.31 -9.39 -24.69
CA ALA A 613 -4.28 -10.33 -23.57
C ALA A 613 -5.24 -9.88 -22.46
N ALA A 614 -5.24 -8.58 -22.12
CA ALA A 614 -6.09 -7.99 -21.08
C ALA A 614 -7.57 -8.17 -21.43
N ALA A 615 -7.96 -7.82 -22.67
CA ALA A 615 -9.33 -8.00 -23.14
C ALA A 615 -9.78 -9.47 -23.07
N ARG A 616 -8.91 -10.40 -23.48
CA ARG A 616 -9.18 -11.85 -23.42
C ARG A 616 -9.33 -12.36 -21.99
N HIS A 617 -8.43 -11.96 -21.07
CA HIS A 617 -8.50 -12.39 -19.67
C HIS A 617 -9.73 -11.83 -18.96
N VAL A 618 -10.02 -10.54 -19.12
CA VAL A 618 -11.21 -9.90 -18.54
C VAL A 618 -12.50 -10.47 -19.12
N ALA A 619 -12.56 -10.73 -20.44
CA ALA A 619 -13.73 -11.36 -21.05
C ALA A 619 -13.97 -12.79 -20.53
N ARG A 620 -12.90 -13.51 -20.17
CA ARG A 620 -12.98 -14.89 -19.68
C ARG A 620 -13.30 -14.98 -18.18
N PHE A 621 -12.70 -14.10 -17.37
CA PHE A 621 -12.65 -14.23 -15.92
C PHE A 621 -13.23 -13.02 -15.15
N GLY A 622 -13.62 -11.94 -15.82
CA GLY A 622 -14.08 -10.71 -15.17
C GLY A 622 -15.37 -10.86 -14.34
N GLY A 623 -16.16 -11.91 -14.57
CA GLY A 623 -17.34 -12.26 -13.77
C GLY A 623 -17.19 -13.55 -12.95
N ASP A 624 -16.00 -14.12 -12.90
CA ASP A 624 -15.73 -15.37 -12.19
C ASP A 624 -15.35 -15.08 -10.74
N VAL A 625 -16.11 -15.60 -9.78
CA VAL A 625 -15.85 -15.39 -8.35
C VAL A 625 -14.78 -16.33 -7.80
N ASP A 626 -14.57 -17.50 -8.42
CA ASP A 626 -13.55 -18.48 -8.00
C ASP A 626 -12.20 -18.16 -8.64
N PHE A 627 -12.20 -17.48 -9.79
CA PHE A 627 -11.01 -17.07 -10.54
C PHE A 627 -11.14 -15.62 -11.04
N PRO A 628 -11.28 -14.62 -10.14
CA PRO A 628 -11.53 -13.24 -10.54
C PRO A 628 -10.38 -12.66 -11.35
N ALA A 629 -10.70 -11.91 -12.41
CA ALA A 629 -9.69 -11.17 -13.16
C ALA A 629 -9.02 -10.11 -12.27
N PHE A 630 -7.71 -9.95 -12.41
CA PHE A 630 -6.94 -8.92 -11.72
C PHE A 630 -7.40 -7.51 -12.15
N ASP A 631 -7.23 -6.52 -11.28
CA ASP A 631 -7.53 -5.13 -11.60
C ASP A 631 -6.43 -4.56 -12.54
N LEU A 632 -6.78 -4.43 -13.83
CA LEU A 632 -5.91 -3.90 -14.88
C LEU A 632 -6.08 -2.40 -15.12
N THR A 633 -6.84 -1.69 -14.29
CA THR A 633 -7.22 -0.28 -14.52
C THR A 633 -6.00 0.63 -14.60
N SER A 634 -5.09 0.54 -13.62
CA SER A 634 -3.90 1.39 -13.57
C SER A 634 -2.95 1.11 -14.74
N ALA A 635 -2.69 -0.15 -15.08
CA ALA A 635 -1.88 -0.49 -16.26
C ALA A 635 -2.50 0.03 -17.58
N THR A 636 -3.82 -0.09 -17.74
CA THR A 636 -4.54 0.42 -18.93
C THR A 636 -4.47 1.95 -19.03
N GLN A 637 -4.57 2.65 -17.90
CA GLN A 637 -4.39 4.11 -17.85
C GLN A 637 -2.97 4.51 -18.23
N ALA A 638 -1.94 3.79 -17.77
CA ALA A 638 -0.55 4.05 -18.15
C ALA A 638 -0.31 3.90 -19.66
N VAL A 639 -0.89 2.87 -20.30
CA VAL A 639 -0.88 2.73 -21.77
C VAL A 639 -1.56 3.91 -22.46
N THR A 640 -2.73 4.32 -21.97
CA THR A 640 -3.47 5.46 -22.52
C THR A 640 -2.68 6.75 -22.41
N TYR A 641 -1.96 6.94 -21.30
CA TYR A 641 -1.10 8.11 -21.12
C TYR A 641 0.12 8.07 -22.06
N ALA A 642 0.79 6.92 -22.17
CA ALA A 642 1.95 6.75 -23.04
C ALA A 642 1.62 6.99 -24.52
N THR A 643 0.48 6.48 -25.01
CA THR A 643 0.02 6.67 -26.40
C THR A 643 -0.28 8.14 -26.72
N ARG A 644 -0.77 8.91 -25.75
CA ARG A 644 -0.99 10.36 -25.86
C ARG A 644 0.32 11.17 -25.91
N GLY A 645 1.44 10.61 -25.47
CA GLY A 645 2.72 11.33 -25.33
C GLY A 645 3.18 12.02 -26.62
N ALA A 646 2.96 11.41 -27.79
CA ALA A 646 3.40 11.98 -29.07
C ALA A 646 2.71 13.30 -29.43
N TRP A 647 1.37 13.38 -29.26
CA TRP A 647 0.64 14.61 -29.55
C TRP A 647 0.93 15.68 -28.49
N VAL A 648 1.01 15.29 -27.21
CA VAL A 648 1.34 16.22 -26.11
C VAL A 648 2.70 16.87 -26.37
N ARG A 649 3.70 16.08 -26.81
CA ARG A 649 5.02 16.58 -27.15
C ARG A 649 5.00 17.60 -28.30
N ARG A 650 4.26 17.30 -29.38
CA ARG A 650 4.12 18.21 -30.53
C ARG A 650 3.41 19.50 -30.15
N THR A 651 2.33 19.42 -29.38
CA THR A 651 1.62 20.60 -28.88
C THR A 651 2.49 21.42 -27.94
N ALA A 652 3.23 20.79 -27.03
CA ALA A 652 4.18 21.47 -26.14
C ALA A 652 5.27 22.20 -26.95
N ALA A 653 5.83 21.56 -27.98
CA ALA A 653 6.81 22.18 -28.87
C ALA A 653 6.22 23.37 -29.64
N ALA A 654 5.00 23.25 -30.17
CA ALA A 654 4.32 24.34 -30.88
C ALA A 654 4.04 25.53 -29.95
N LEU A 655 3.55 25.27 -28.72
CA LEU A 655 3.34 26.30 -27.71
C LEU A 655 4.66 26.98 -27.30
N LEU A 656 5.71 26.17 -27.07
CA LEU A 656 7.05 26.67 -26.73
C LEU A 656 7.61 27.60 -27.82
N ILE A 657 7.58 27.17 -29.07
CA ILE A 657 8.04 27.96 -30.23
C ILE A 657 7.22 29.25 -30.33
N SER A 658 5.90 29.17 -30.17
CA SER A 658 5.01 30.33 -30.23
C SER A 658 5.33 31.37 -29.14
N VAL A 659 5.58 30.93 -27.91
CA VAL A 659 5.94 31.81 -26.80
C VAL A 659 7.34 32.41 -27.00
N ILE A 660 8.33 31.62 -27.44
CA ILE A 660 9.68 32.10 -27.74
C ILE A 660 9.65 33.13 -28.89
N ALA A 661 8.88 32.88 -29.94
CA ALA A 661 8.70 33.83 -31.04
C ALA A 661 8.09 35.15 -30.55
N LEU A 662 7.07 35.08 -29.69
CA LEU A 662 6.43 36.25 -29.09
C LEU A 662 7.40 37.06 -28.21
N LEU A 663 8.24 36.39 -27.42
CA LEU A 663 9.33 37.01 -26.66
C LEU A 663 10.37 37.66 -27.57
N GLY A 664 10.75 36.99 -28.67
CA GLY A 664 11.67 37.51 -29.67
C GLY A 664 11.17 38.81 -30.31
N ILE A 665 9.88 38.87 -30.68
CA ILE A 665 9.21 40.06 -31.21
C ILE A 665 9.23 41.22 -30.20
N GLY A 666 9.01 40.93 -28.92
CA GLY A 666 8.99 41.92 -27.83
C GLY A 666 10.36 42.38 -27.31
N SER A 667 11.41 41.60 -27.61
CA SER A 667 12.76 41.81 -27.10
C SER A 667 13.36 43.17 -27.52
N PRO A 668 14.41 43.66 -26.83
CA PRO A 668 15.20 44.81 -27.30
C PRO A 668 15.64 44.66 -28.76
N PHE A 669 16.04 43.46 -29.18
CA PHE A 669 16.46 43.17 -30.54
C PHE A 669 15.30 43.31 -31.56
N GLY A 670 14.15 42.70 -31.28
CA GLY A 670 12.94 42.82 -32.12
C GLY A 670 12.43 44.26 -32.25
N ARG A 671 12.71 45.11 -31.26
CA ARG A 671 12.44 46.56 -31.31
C ARG A 671 13.46 47.31 -32.18
N THR A 672 14.75 47.03 -32.02
CA THR A 672 15.81 47.70 -32.80
C THR A 672 15.71 47.44 -34.30
N TRP A 673 15.28 46.24 -34.70
CA TRP A 673 15.10 45.85 -36.10
C TRP A 673 13.73 46.24 -36.70
N GLY A 674 12.91 47.00 -35.97
CA GLY A 674 11.61 47.48 -36.45
C GLY A 674 10.52 46.40 -36.58
N VAL A 675 10.81 45.14 -36.23
CA VAL A 675 9.88 44.00 -36.32
C VAL A 675 8.62 44.25 -35.47
N SER A 676 8.79 44.74 -34.24
CA SER A 676 7.66 45.06 -33.36
C SER A 676 6.78 46.18 -33.93
N ARG A 677 7.35 47.13 -34.68
CA ARG A 677 6.61 48.26 -35.26
C ARG A 677 5.82 47.82 -36.50
N ARG A 678 6.42 46.95 -37.33
CA ARG A 678 5.78 46.37 -38.54
C ARG A 678 4.59 45.46 -38.20
N LEU A 679 4.67 44.73 -37.09
CA LEU A 679 3.63 43.77 -36.67
C LEU A 679 2.46 44.39 -35.87
N GLY A 680 2.44 45.71 -35.67
CA GLY A 680 1.31 46.44 -35.08
C GLY A 680 0.86 45.90 -33.72
N ALA A 681 -0.34 45.30 -33.69
CA ALA A 681 -0.93 44.72 -32.47
C ALA A 681 -0.11 43.55 -31.89
N LEU A 682 0.46 42.69 -32.73
CA LEU A 682 1.33 41.59 -32.30
C LEU A 682 2.63 42.10 -31.68
N GLY A 683 3.14 43.24 -32.16
CA GLY A 683 4.30 43.90 -31.56
C GLY A 683 4.03 44.49 -30.18
N ARG A 684 2.81 45.00 -29.94
CA ARG A 684 2.36 45.43 -28.60
C ARG A 684 2.21 44.25 -27.66
N LEU A 685 1.58 43.17 -28.13
CA LEU A 685 1.46 41.92 -27.37
C LEU A 685 2.83 41.38 -26.98
N GLY A 686 3.76 41.25 -27.94
CA GLY A 686 5.11 40.78 -27.69
C GLY A 686 5.86 41.64 -26.68
N ARG A 687 5.70 42.97 -26.73
CA ARG A 687 6.28 43.89 -25.73
C ARG A 687 5.75 43.61 -24.32
N VAL A 688 4.43 43.48 -24.17
CA VAL A 688 3.82 43.18 -22.86
C VAL A 688 4.29 41.81 -22.37
N THR A 689 4.30 40.78 -23.22
CA THR A 689 4.84 39.45 -22.89
C THR A 689 6.29 39.52 -22.43
N TRP A 690 7.17 40.19 -23.19
CA TRP A 690 8.57 40.37 -22.80
C TRP A 690 8.71 41.02 -21.43
N THR A 691 7.98 42.12 -21.19
CA THR A 691 8.09 42.84 -19.93
C THR A 691 7.52 42.02 -18.77
N THR A 692 6.40 41.31 -18.94
CA THR A 692 5.84 40.44 -17.89
C THR A 692 6.71 39.23 -17.57
N THR A 693 7.40 38.68 -18.57
CA THR A 693 8.18 37.44 -18.45
C THR A 693 9.60 37.70 -17.99
N VAL A 694 10.30 38.66 -18.61
CA VAL A 694 11.75 38.87 -18.41
C VAL A 694 12.04 39.99 -17.43
N THR A 695 11.22 41.04 -17.42
CA THR A 695 11.43 42.20 -16.55
C THR A 695 10.16 42.62 -15.80
N PRO A 696 9.48 41.72 -15.06
CA PRO A 696 8.18 42.00 -14.45
C PRO A 696 8.20 43.15 -13.45
N TRP A 697 9.34 43.45 -12.84
CA TRP A 697 9.51 44.63 -11.99
C TRP A 697 9.38 45.97 -12.73
N ARG A 698 9.42 45.95 -14.07
CA ARG A 698 9.16 47.12 -14.93
C ARG A 698 7.69 47.22 -15.34
N LEU A 699 6.85 46.26 -14.97
CA LEU A 699 5.44 46.21 -15.38
C LEU A 699 4.74 47.53 -15.07
N GLY A 700 4.90 48.07 -13.85
CA GLY A 700 4.32 49.35 -13.42
C GLY A 700 4.74 50.59 -14.20
N ARG A 701 5.71 50.47 -15.13
CA ARG A 701 6.18 51.54 -16.03
C ARG A 701 5.79 51.32 -17.49
N GLU A 702 5.19 50.18 -17.83
CA GLU A 702 4.70 49.93 -19.20
C GLU A 702 3.39 50.67 -19.48
N PRO A 703 3.16 51.12 -20.74
CA PRO A 703 1.89 51.72 -21.14
C PRO A 703 0.72 50.76 -20.91
N ARG A 704 -0.38 51.30 -20.40
CA ARG A 704 -1.58 50.53 -20.04
C ARG A 704 -2.36 50.11 -21.29
N ASP A 705 -2.20 48.86 -21.72
CA ASP A 705 -2.97 48.24 -22.82
C ASP A 705 -3.77 47.04 -22.28
N LEU A 706 -5.07 47.24 -22.08
CA LEU A 706 -5.98 46.23 -21.55
C LEU A 706 -6.06 44.98 -22.44
N ARG A 707 -6.13 45.17 -23.77
CA ARG A 707 -6.28 44.03 -24.71
C ARG A 707 -5.04 43.15 -24.68
N SER A 708 -3.85 43.74 -24.72
CA SER A 708 -2.60 42.98 -24.63
C SER A 708 -2.40 42.35 -23.25
N SER A 709 -2.79 43.03 -22.16
CA SER A 709 -2.67 42.48 -20.79
C SER A 709 -3.57 41.26 -20.58
N MET A 710 -4.83 41.34 -21.03
CA MET A 710 -5.74 40.18 -21.01
C MET A 710 -5.23 39.05 -21.91
N ALA A 711 -4.73 39.37 -23.11
CA ALA A 711 -4.18 38.34 -24.00
C ALA A 711 -2.98 37.60 -23.40
N VAL A 712 -2.06 38.31 -22.72
CA VAL A 712 -0.92 37.67 -22.03
C VAL A 712 -1.38 36.84 -20.84
N ALA A 713 -2.36 37.31 -20.07
CA ALA A 713 -2.88 36.55 -18.94
C ALA A 713 -3.66 35.29 -19.40
N THR A 714 -4.47 35.41 -20.46
CA THR A 714 -5.11 34.25 -21.11
C THR A 714 -4.06 33.28 -21.64
N LEU A 715 -2.99 33.78 -22.28
CA LEU A 715 -1.87 32.92 -22.71
C LEU A 715 -1.29 32.16 -21.53
N GLY A 716 -0.95 32.84 -20.43
CA GLY A 716 -0.40 32.19 -19.24
C GLY A 716 -1.35 31.14 -18.64
N LEU A 717 -2.65 31.44 -18.56
CA LEU A 717 -3.67 30.47 -18.14
C LEU A 717 -3.75 29.27 -19.08
N VAL A 718 -3.74 29.48 -20.40
CA VAL A 718 -3.72 28.38 -21.39
C VAL A 718 -2.47 27.51 -21.22
N LEU A 719 -1.31 28.11 -21.00
CA LEU A 719 -0.07 27.36 -20.75
C LEU A 719 -0.15 26.54 -19.46
N VAL A 720 -0.67 27.11 -18.37
CA VAL A 720 -0.87 26.37 -17.11
C VAL A 720 -1.86 25.23 -17.30
N GLY A 721 -3.02 25.49 -17.90
CA GLY A 721 -4.05 24.47 -18.13
C GLY A 721 -3.53 23.32 -18.99
N PHE A 722 -2.77 23.64 -20.05
CA PHE A 722 -2.10 22.63 -20.87
C PHE A 722 -1.05 21.85 -20.08
N LEU A 723 -0.19 22.51 -19.29
CA LEU A 723 0.85 21.84 -18.50
C LEU A 723 0.26 20.92 -17.43
N VAL A 724 -0.72 21.39 -16.67
CA VAL A 724 -1.44 20.58 -15.67
C VAL A 724 -2.10 19.39 -16.35
N GLY A 725 -2.82 19.61 -17.46
CA GLY A 725 -3.42 18.53 -18.24
C GLY A 725 -2.37 17.54 -18.77
N ALA A 726 -1.27 18.03 -19.33
CA ALA A 726 -0.20 17.21 -19.87
C ALA A 726 0.48 16.34 -18.81
N LEU A 727 0.73 16.89 -17.62
CA LEU A 727 1.33 16.18 -16.48
C LEU A 727 0.35 15.24 -15.76
N THR A 728 -0.95 15.36 -16.02
CA THR A 728 -2.00 14.52 -15.43
C THR A 728 -2.66 13.60 -16.47
N GLY A 729 -2.08 13.48 -17.66
CA GLY A 729 -2.60 12.67 -18.76
C GLY A 729 -3.98 13.11 -19.28
N PHE A 730 -4.43 14.32 -18.92
CA PHE A 730 -5.80 14.82 -19.10
C PHE A 730 -6.83 13.87 -18.47
N ALA A 731 -6.47 13.22 -17.37
CA ALA A 731 -7.31 12.23 -16.70
C ALA A 731 -8.50 12.85 -15.96
N SER A 732 -8.43 14.15 -15.62
CA SER A 732 -9.53 14.86 -14.98
C SER A 732 -9.58 16.34 -15.39
N ALA A 733 -10.74 16.74 -15.91
CA ALA A 733 -11.03 18.14 -16.24
C ALA A 733 -11.07 19.04 -15.00
N TRP A 734 -11.43 18.48 -13.83
CA TRP A 734 -11.53 19.22 -12.58
C TRP A 734 -10.18 19.83 -12.16
N ILE A 735 -9.08 19.08 -12.28
CA ILE A 735 -7.73 19.59 -11.90
C ILE A 735 -7.33 20.77 -12.76
N GLY A 736 -7.57 20.65 -14.07
CA GLY A 736 -7.32 21.72 -15.01
C GLY A 736 -8.14 22.95 -14.64
N ALA A 737 -9.45 22.78 -14.46
CA ALA A 737 -10.36 23.86 -14.09
C ALA A 737 -10.02 24.49 -12.73
N SER A 738 -9.73 23.69 -11.69
CA SER A 738 -9.44 24.16 -10.34
C SER A 738 -8.11 24.91 -10.28
N SER A 739 -7.07 24.41 -10.97
CA SER A 739 -5.78 25.11 -11.08
C SER A 739 -5.93 26.48 -11.74
N LEU A 740 -6.72 26.56 -12.82
CA LEU A 740 -7.03 27.82 -13.51
C LEU A 740 -7.86 28.75 -12.63
N LEU A 741 -8.82 28.21 -11.87
CA LEU A 741 -9.68 28.98 -10.99
C LEU A 741 -8.92 29.55 -9.79
N VAL A 742 -7.99 28.80 -9.18
CA VAL A 742 -7.10 29.31 -8.12
C VAL A 742 -6.28 30.49 -8.65
N ILE A 743 -5.60 30.32 -9.78
CA ILE A 743 -4.77 31.40 -10.37
C ILE A 743 -5.65 32.60 -10.75
N GLY A 744 -6.84 32.35 -11.31
CA GLY A 744 -7.82 33.37 -11.64
C GLY A 744 -8.29 34.16 -10.40
N ILE A 745 -8.62 33.48 -9.29
CA ILE A 745 -9.02 34.10 -8.03
C ILE A 745 -7.88 34.93 -7.43
N VAL A 746 -6.64 34.41 -7.43
CA VAL A 746 -5.47 35.16 -6.97
C VAL A 746 -5.33 36.45 -7.78
N GLY A 747 -5.42 36.36 -9.11
CA GLY A 747 -5.37 37.53 -9.99
C GLY A 747 -6.52 38.51 -9.76
N LEU A 748 -7.75 38.02 -9.58
CA LEU A 748 -8.94 38.85 -9.36
C LEU A 748 -8.92 39.54 -7.99
N ALA A 749 -8.51 38.86 -6.92
CA ALA A 749 -8.33 39.45 -5.60
C ALA A 749 -7.19 40.48 -5.58
N PHE A 750 -6.13 40.20 -6.35
CA PHE A 750 -5.06 41.16 -6.56
C PHE A 750 -5.55 42.39 -7.35
N GLU A 751 -6.41 42.23 -8.34
CA GLU A 751 -6.99 43.35 -9.11
C GLU A 751 -8.05 44.13 -8.29
N SER A 752 -8.91 43.46 -7.54
CA SER A 752 -10.06 44.08 -6.83
C SER A 752 -9.63 45.13 -5.81
N THR A 753 -8.47 44.94 -5.16
CA THR A 753 -7.89 45.91 -4.22
C THR A 753 -7.44 47.22 -4.89
N SER A 754 -7.49 47.32 -6.23
CA SER A 754 -7.24 48.56 -6.99
C SER A 754 -8.52 49.31 -7.37
N ILE A 755 -9.71 48.70 -7.21
CA ILE A 755 -11.01 49.30 -7.55
C ILE A 755 -11.32 50.41 -6.54
N GLY A 756 -11.25 51.67 -6.98
CA GLY A 756 -11.48 52.88 -6.16
C GLY A 756 -10.48 54.00 -6.40
N LEU A 757 -9.36 53.74 -7.08
CA LEU A 757 -8.44 54.75 -7.56
C LEU A 757 -8.80 55.11 -9.02
N ALA A 758 -9.66 56.11 -9.23
CA ALA A 758 -9.92 56.81 -10.50
C ALA A 758 -9.96 55.99 -11.83
N GLY A 759 -11.18 55.71 -12.30
CA GLY A 759 -11.55 55.55 -13.71
C GLY A 759 -11.49 54.13 -14.30
N ARG A 760 -12.48 53.82 -15.18
CA ARG A 760 -12.62 52.58 -16.00
C ARG A 760 -11.36 52.19 -16.81
N GLN A 761 -10.33 53.04 -16.89
CA GLN A 761 -9.09 52.79 -17.65
C GLN A 761 -8.01 51.98 -16.90
N ARG A 762 -8.25 51.52 -15.66
CA ARG A 762 -7.27 50.74 -14.87
C ARG A 762 -7.50 49.23 -14.83
N HIS A 763 -8.64 48.76 -15.32
CA HIS A 763 -9.06 47.36 -15.22
C HIS A 763 -8.18 46.47 -16.11
N GLY A 764 -7.71 45.33 -15.58
CA GLY A 764 -7.04 44.23 -16.30
C GLY A 764 -5.52 44.35 -16.46
N TYR A 765 -4.92 45.44 -15.96
CA TYR A 765 -3.48 45.68 -16.01
C TYR A 765 -2.72 45.05 -14.83
N VAL A 766 -3.36 44.90 -13.67
CA VAL A 766 -2.73 44.35 -12.47
C VAL A 766 -2.87 42.82 -12.44
N PHE A 767 -3.90 42.28 -13.11
CA PHE A 767 -4.11 40.84 -13.33
C PHE A 767 -2.91 40.15 -14.01
N VAL A 768 -2.30 40.78 -15.02
CA VAL A 768 -1.13 40.20 -15.72
C VAL A 768 0.09 40.06 -14.81
N ALA A 769 0.17 40.82 -13.71
CA ALA A 769 1.24 40.68 -12.72
C ALA A 769 1.15 39.40 -11.88
N ALA A 770 -0.04 38.79 -11.79
CA ALA A 770 -0.25 37.53 -11.08
C ALA A 770 -0.01 36.28 -11.97
N VAL A 771 -0.01 36.44 -13.29
CA VAL A 771 0.07 35.32 -14.26
C VAL A 771 1.31 35.39 -15.14
N GLY A 772 1.64 36.56 -15.68
CA GLY A 772 2.76 36.77 -16.61
C GLY A 772 4.15 36.36 -16.07
N PRO A 773 4.47 36.59 -14.78
CA PRO A 773 5.74 36.16 -14.18
C PRO A 773 5.89 34.63 -14.04
N LEU A 774 4.82 33.84 -14.26
CA LEU A 774 4.89 32.38 -14.30
C LEU A 774 5.53 31.89 -15.61
N ILE A 775 5.39 32.65 -16.70
CA ILE A 775 5.78 32.24 -18.06
C ILE A 775 7.23 31.70 -18.16
N PRO A 776 8.27 32.26 -17.50
CA PRO A 776 9.61 31.68 -17.55
C PRO A 776 9.67 30.23 -17.05
N GLY A 777 9.02 29.94 -15.92
CA GLY A 777 8.95 28.57 -15.39
C GLY A 777 8.13 27.66 -16.30
N LEU A 778 7.01 28.16 -16.85
CA LEU A 778 6.18 27.41 -17.80
C LEU A 778 6.96 27.08 -19.09
N ILE A 779 7.82 27.98 -19.59
CA ILE A 779 8.69 27.72 -20.75
C ILE A 779 9.64 26.56 -20.45
N VAL A 780 10.25 26.53 -19.27
CA VAL A 780 11.16 25.43 -18.88
C VAL A 780 10.39 24.11 -18.80
N LEU A 781 9.23 24.09 -18.17
CA LEU A 781 8.39 22.88 -18.09
C LEU A 781 7.89 22.43 -19.47
N LEU A 782 7.50 23.36 -20.35
CA LEU A 782 7.12 23.06 -21.73
C LEU A 782 8.28 22.49 -22.52
N ALA A 783 9.50 23.02 -22.35
CA ALA A 783 10.69 22.49 -23.00
C ALA A 783 10.99 21.05 -22.54
N MET A 784 10.83 20.76 -21.25
CA MET A 784 10.97 19.39 -20.71
C MET A 784 9.95 18.44 -21.34
N ILE A 785 8.67 18.84 -21.41
CA ILE A 785 7.61 18.02 -22.03
C ILE A 785 7.81 17.90 -23.54
N ALA A 786 8.27 18.96 -24.22
CA ALA A 786 8.54 18.95 -25.66
C ALA A 786 9.71 18.04 -26.06
N TYR A 787 10.63 17.74 -25.13
CA TYR A 787 11.78 16.89 -25.40
C TYR A 787 11.38 15.40 -25.49
N ARG A 788 10.88 14.81 -24.40
CA ARG A 788 10.54 13.36 -24.32
C ARG A 788 9.11 13.07 -23.84
N GLY A 789 8.27 14.09 -23.69
CA GLY A 789 6.89 13.94 -23.25
C GLY A 789 6.72 14.00 -21.72
N PRO A 790 5.47 14.00 -21.23
CA PRO A 790 5.19 14.19 -19.82
C PRO A 790 5.54 12.98 -18.94
N LEU A 791 5.58 11.76 -19.50
CA LEU A 791 6.02 10.58 -18.74
C LEU A 791 7.53 10.58 -18.48
N ALA A 792 8.31 11.18 -19.36
CA ALA A 792 9.73 11.41 -19.11
C ALA A 792 9.93 12.37 -17.93
N PHE A 793 9.10 13.41 -17.82
CA PHE A 793 9.10 14.32 -16.67
C PHE A 793 8.89 13.54 -15.36
N TRP A 794 7.87 12.68 -15.29
CA TRP A 794 7.61 11.90 -14.07
C TRP A 794 8.73 10.90 -13.78
N TYR A 795 9.21 10.18 -14.80
CA TYR A 795 10.33 9.26 -14.64
C TYR A 795 11.56 9.96 -14.04
N TRP A 796 12.00 11.09 -14.61
CA TRP A 796 13.14 11.83 -14.08
C TRP A 796 12.84 12.48 -12.73
N PHE A 797 11.62 12.94 -12.50
CA PHE A 797 11.21 13.49 -11.19
C PHE A 797 11.36 12.46 -10.07
N TRP A 798 11.02 11.19 -10.31
CA TRP A 798 11.14 10.15 -9.28
C TRP A 798 12.56 9.60 -9.17
N ILE A 799 13.30 9.50 -10.28
CA ILE A 799 14.56 8.75 -10.31
C ILE A 799 15.81 9.61 -10.23
N VAL A 800 15.77 10.86 -10.71
CA VAL A 800 16.95 11.72 -10.86
C VAL A 800 16.91 12.85 -9.82
N PRO A 801 17.72 12.78 -8.74
CA PRO A 801 17.76 13.79 -7.67
C PRO A 801 17.94 15.22 -8.19
N ILE A 802 18.92 15.43 -9.07
CA ILE A 802 19.25 16.75 -9.61
C ILE A 802 18.06 17.32 -10.40
N PHE A 803 17.36 16.48 -11.16
CA PHE A 803 16.18 16.91 -11.92
C PHE A 803 15.05 17.33 -11.00
N ARG A 804 14.74 16.50 -10.00
CA ARG A 804 13.71 16.80 -8.98
C ARG A 804 14.02 18.09 -8.23
N VAL A 805 15.23 18.24 -7.70
CA VAL A 805 15.68 19.46 -7.02
C VAL A 805 15.55 20.68 -7.94
N THR A 806 15.94 20.55 -9.20
CA THR A 806 15.84 21.63 -10.20
C THR A 806 14.38 22.02 -10.44
N VAL A 807 13.49 21.06 -10.67
CA VAL A 807 12.06 21.31 -10.89
C VAL A 807 11.41 21.96 -9.67
N LEU A 808 11.65 21.42 -8.46
CA LEU A 808 11.14 22.00 -7.22
C LEU A 808 11.66 23.43 -7.01
N THR A 809 12.95 23.65 -7.27
CA THR A 809 13.56 25.00 -7.21
C THR A 809 12.89 25.95 -8.19
N ILE A 810 12.66 25.54 -9.44
CA ILE A 810 11.97 26.36 -10.44
C ILE A 810 10.54 26.68 -10.00
N MET A 811 9.79 25.70 -9.51
CA MET A 811 8.42 25.89 -9.07
C MET A 811 8.33 26.87 -7.90
N ILE A 812 9.17 26.71 -6.88
CA ILE A 812 9.19 27.59 -5.70
C ILE A 812 9.70 28.99 -6.09
N ALA A 813 10.79 29.09 -6.86
CA ALA A 813 11.33 30.36 -7.32
C ALA A 813 10.31 31.12 -8.18
N MET A 814 9.53 30.43 -9.03
CA MET A 814 8.48 31.02 -9.85
C MET A 814 7.34 31.62 -8.99
N LEU A 815 6.95 30.95 -7.91
CA LEU A 815 5.95 31.48 -6.97
C LEU A 815 6.47 32.73 -6.25
N LEU A 816 7.70 32.67 -5.72
CA LEU A 816 8.35 33.81 -5.06
C LEU A 816 8.51 34.98 -6.04
N TRP A 817 8.89 34.70 -7.28
CA TRP A 817 9.05 35.68 -8.34
C TRP A 817 7.74 36.39 -8.69
N THR A 818 6.65 35.63 -8.77
CA THR A 818 5.30 36.16 -8.97
C THR A 818 4.90 37.08 -7.81
N ALA A 819 5.14 36.67 -6.56
CA ALA A 819 4.86 37.52 -5.40
C ALA A 819 5.62 38.86 -5.46
N TYR A 820 6.87 38.85 -5.91
CA TYR A 820 7.66 40.08 -6.09
C TYR A 820 7.19 40.95 -7.25
N ALA A 821 6.81 40.33 -8.37
CA ALA A 821 6.21 41.04 -9.49
C ALA A 821 4.92 41.74 -9.07
N MET A 822 4.06 41.09 -8.29
CA MET A 822 2.85 41.69 -7.72
C MET A 822 3.18 42.88 -6.81
N LEU A 823 4.17 42.75 -5.92
CA LEU A 823 4.61 43.87 -5.07
C LEU A 823 5.15 45.08 -5.85
N THR A 824 5.76 44.85 -7.01
CA THR A 824 6.41 45.89 -7.83
C THR A 824 5.53 46.45 -8.94
N ALA A 825 4.46 45.76 -9.33
CA ALA A 825 3.50 46.22 -10.34
C ALA A 825 2.73 47.49 -9.93
N ARG A 826 2.57 47.73 -8.63
CA ARG A 826 1.80 48.84 -8.05
C ARG A 826 2.68 50.00 -7.62
N THR A 827 3.49 50.54 -8.53
CA THR A 827 4.48 51.59 -8.20
C THR A 827 3.87 52.92 -7.75
N SER A 828 2.60 53.17 -8.07
CA SER A 828 1.85 54.36 -7.61
C SER A 828 1.37 54.24 -6.17
N ASP A 829 1.21 53.02 -5.65
CA ASP A 829 0.57 52.80 -4.36
C ASP A 829 1.60 52.94 -3.21
N ALA A 830 1.16 53.54 -2.10
CA ALA A 830 1.90 53.49 -0.83
C ALA A 830 2.24 52.05 -0.44
N TRP A 831 3.30 51.85 0.37
CA TRP A 831 3.76 50.50 0.75
C TRP A 831 2.65 49.62 1.36
N ARG A 832 1.71 50.24 2.10
CA ARG A 832 0.53 49.58 2.69
C ARG A 832 -0.43 49.03 1.63
N GLY A 833 -0.61 49.73 0.50
CA GLY A 833 -1.42 49.28 -0.64
C GLY A 833 -0.78 48.12 -1.38
N ARG A 834 0.54 48.17 -1.59
CA ARG A 834 1.31 47.09 -2.25
C ARG A 834 1.30 45.78 -1.46
N VAL A 835 1.60 45.89 -0.16
CA VAL A 835 1.59 44.74 0.77
C VAL A 835 0.15 44.25 0.96
N GLY A 836 -0.81 45.15 1.15
CA GLY A 836 -2.23 44.79 1.31
C GLY A 836 -2.78 44.01 0.12
N ALA A 837 -2.51 44.43 -1.11
CA ALA A 837 -2.97 43.73 -2.31
C ALA A 837 -2.34 42.32 -2.42
N SER A 838 -1.06 42.18 -2.10
CA SER A 838 -0.36 40.89 -2.15
C SER A 838 -0.88 39.92 -1.07
N LEU A 839 -1.16 40.43 0.13
CA LEU A 839 -1.78 39.64 1.21
C LEU A 839 -3.22 39.23 0.86
N ALA A 840 -3.99 40.11 0.22
CA ALA A 840 -5.34 39.79 -0.24
C ALA A 840 -5.31 38.67 -1.29
N ALA A 841 -4.38 38.75 -2.25
CA ALA A 841 -4.20 37.72 -3.26
C ALA A 841 -3.73 36.38 -2.67
N ALA A 842 -2.79 36.40 -1.73
CA ALA A 842 -2.33 35.20 -1.03
C ALA A 842 -3.46 34.56 -0.19
N GLY A 843 -4.23 35.38 0.54
CA GLY A 843 -5.39 34.92 1.32
C GLY A 843 -6.48 34.33 0.45
N ALA A 844 -6.82 34.98 -0.67
CA ALA A 844 -7.80 34.48 -1.63
C ALA A 844 -7.33 33.18 -2.31
N GLY A 845 -6.04 33.08 -2.65
CA GLY A 845 -5.45 31.85 -3.19
C GLY A 845 -5.50 30.70 -2.20
N LEU A 846 -5.14 30.95 -0.93
CA LEU A 846 -5.21 29.94 0.13
C LEU A 846 -6.65 29.48 0.38
N LEU A 847 -7.61 30.40 0.43
CA LEU A 847 -9.04 30.07 0.57
C LEU A 847 -9.57 29.30 -0.63
N ALA A 848 -9.25 29.71 -1.86
CA ALA A 848 -9.65 29.01 -3.07
C ALA A 848 -9.06 27.60 -3.11
N LEU A 849 -7.76 27.46 -2.83
CA LEU A 849 -7.09 26.17 -2.74
C LEU A 849 -7.77 25.28 -1.69
N THR A 850 -8.05 25.81 -0.49
CA THR A 850 -8.68 25.05 0.59
C THR A 850 -10.14 24.69 0.29
N ALA A 851 -10.87 25.54 -0.44
CA ALA A 851 -12.25 25.28 -0.84
C ALA A 851 -12.38 24.26 -1.98
N LEU A 852 -11.38 24.21 -2.87
CA LEU A 852 -11.37 23.35 -4.06
C LEU A 852 -10.64 22.02 -3.83
N LEU A 853 -9.73 21.97 -2.86
CA LEU A 853 -9.13 20.73 -2.41
C LEU A 853 -10.16 20.00 -1.54
N PRO A 854 -10.51 18.75 -1.87
CA PRO A 854 -11.25 17.90 -0.96
C PRO A 854 -10.38 17.58 0.27
N ASN A 855 -10.87 16.75 1.19
CA ASN A 855 -10.04 16.28 2.31
C ASN A 855 -8.72 15.65 1.79
N TRP A 856 -7.67 15.59 2.62
CA TRP A 856 -6.37 15.09 2.15
C TRP A 856 -6.42 13.63 1.69
N VAL A 857 -7.32 12.83 2.24
CA VAL A 857 -7.56 11.44 1.82
C VAL A 857 -7.92 11.41 0.34
N ASP A 858 -8.88 12.24 -0.08
CA ASP A 858 -9.35 12.32 -1.45
C ASP A 858 -8.27 12.89 -2.37
N VAL A 859 -7.46 13.85 -1.91
CA VAL A 859 -6.29 14.35 -2.67
C VAL A 859 -5.27 13.24 -2.90
N LEU A 860 -4.96 12.43 -1.88
CA LEU A 860 -4.02 11.33 -2.01
C LEU A 860 -4.59 10.21 -2.91
N ARG A 861 -5.85 9.80 -2.71
CA ARG A 861 -6.56 8.87 -3.62
C ARG A 861 -6.51 9.35 -5.06
N PHE A 862 -6.57 10.66 -5.27
CA PHE A 862 -6.53 11.24 -6.59
C PHE A 862 -5.17 11.07 -7.29
N LEU A 863 -4.05 11.00 -6.52
CA LEU A 863 -2.73 10.61 -7.04
C LEU A 863 -2.70 9.17 -7.54
N ASP A 864 -3.49 8.29 -6.94
CA ASP A 864 -3.71 6.91 -7.39
C ASP A 864 -4.62 6.89 -8.62
N ARG A 865 -5.88 7.28 -8.46
CA ARG A 865 -6.87 7.31 -9.54
C ARG A 865 -7.67 8.62 -9.51
N PRO A 866 -7.78 9.34 -10.65
CA PRO A 866 -7.44 8.90 -12.00
C PRO A 866 -6.02 9.29 -12.46
N LEU A 867 -5.15 9.84 -11.60
CA LEU A 867 -3.86 10.38 -12.04
C LEU A 867 -2.79 9.35 -12.34
N ASN A 868 -2.84 8.18 -11.69
CA ASN A 868 -1.88 7.10 -11.87
C ASN A 868 -0.41 7.54 -11.64
N LEU A 869 -0.20 8.47 -10.70
CA LEU A 869 1.11 9.02 -10.37
C LEU A 869 1.76 8.25 -9.22
N ALA A 870 1.02 8.02 -8.14
CA ALA A 870 1.50 7.33 -6.96
C ALA A 870 0.42 6.43 -6.37
N PRO A 871 0.77 5.22 -5.91
CA PRO A 871 -0.19 4.38 -5.21
C PRO A 871 -0.60 5.06 -3.91
N ALA A 872 -1.91 5.17 -3.70
CA ALA A 872 -2.54 5.78 -2.54
C ALA A 872 -3.84 5.03 -2.24
N THR A 873 -3.71 3.71 -2.20
CA THR A 873 -4.80 2.77 -1.88
C THR A 873 -5.27 2.97 -0.43
N GLU A 874 -6.43 2.44 -0.07
CA GLU A 874 -6.92 2.48 1.32
C GLU A 874 -5.89 1.93 2.31
N THR A 875 -5.21 0.84 1.96
CA THR A 875 -4.15 0.24 2.78
C THR A 875 -3.00 1.23 3.00
N MET A 876 -2.54 1.92 1.96
CA MET A 876 -1.47 2.91 2.04
C MET A 876 -1.90 4.14 2.87
N LEU A 877 -3.13 4.61 2.68
CA LEU A 877 -3.68 5.76 3.40
C LEU A 877 -3.86 5.45 4.88
N PHE A 878 -4.35 4.24 5.18
CA PHE A 878 -4.37 3.73 6.52
C PHE A 878 -2.96 3.67 7.12
N ALA A 879 -1.99 3.14 6.38
CA ALA A 879 -0.62 3.05 6.88
C ALA A 879 -0.03 4.43 7.21
N LEU A 880 -0.27 5.43 6.35
CA LEU A 880 0.15 6.82 6.59
C LEU A 880 -0.53 7.43 7.83
N ARG A 881 -1.85 7.25 7.97
CA ARG A 881 -2.60 7.79 9.11
C ARG A 881 -2.18 7.14 10.42
N THR A 882 -2.07 5.80 10.42
CA THR A 882 -1.90 5.01 11.63
C THR A 882 -0.45 5.00 12.08
N TYR A 883 0.49 4.76 11.17
CA TYR A 883 1.89 4.55 11.53
C TYR A 883 2.74 5.81 11.44
N ALA A 884 2.46 6.71 10.50
CA ALA A 884 3.16 7.99 10.39
C ALA A 884 2.44 9.14 11.12
N ALA A 885 1.29 8.87 11.76
CA ALA A 885 0.48 9.84 12.51
C ALA A 885 0.16 11.11 11.71
N VAL A 886 0.07 10.99 10.37
CA VAL A 886 -0.21 12.13 9.50
C VAL A 886 -1.68 12.52 9.67
N SER A 887 -1.93 13.73 10.15
CA SER A 887 -3.28 14.31 10.13
C SER A 887 -3.71 14.52 8.68
N LEU A 888 -4.75 13.82 8.25
CA LEU A 888 -5.36 13.98 6.94
C LEU A 888 -6.54 14.98 6.96
N ASP A 889 -6.78 15.65 8.09
CA ASP A 889 -7.64 16.84 8.14
C ASP A 889 -6.78 18.08 7.85
N ALA A 890 -7.17 18.85 6.84
CA ALA A 890 -6.56 20.15 6.57
C ALA A 890 -6.79 21.14 7.72
N GLY A 891 -7.78 20.87 8.59
CA GLY A 891 -8.13 21.64 9.76
C GLY A 891 -8.76 22.99 9.42
N ARG A 892 -9.10 23.75 10.47
CA ARG A 892 -9.58 25.14 10.32
C ARG A 892 -8.44 26.12 10.03
N LEU A 893 -7.19 25.70 10.16
CA LEU A 893 -6.03 26.58 10.09
C LEU A 893 -5.84 27.26 8.72
N PRO A 894 -5.91 26.55 7.56
CA PRO A 894 -5.81 27.21 6.25
C PRO A 894 -6.96 28.18 5.99
N TRP A 895 -8.17 27.85 6.45
CA TRP A 895 -9.33 28.75 6.42
C TRP A 895 -9.07 30.01 7.25
N MET A 896 -8.66 29.86 8.51
CA MET A 896 -8.37 30.99 9.40
C MET A 896 -7.25 31.87 8.84
N LEU A 897 -6.12 31.28 8.44
CA LEU A 897 -4.99 32.00 7.85
C LEU A 897 -5.40 32.70 6.55
N GLY A 898 -6.13 32.01 5.68
CA GLY A 898 -6.62 32.56 4.42
C GLY A 898 -7.55 33.76 4.64
N THR A 899 -8.51 33.64 5.57
CA THR A 899 -9.41 34.74 5.94
C THR A 899 -8.67 35.90 6.59
N LEU A 900 -7.73 35.64 7.50
CA LEU A 900 -6.91 36.67 8.15
C LEU A 900 -6.07 37.44 7.12
N LEU A 901 -5.38 36.74 6.22
CA LEU A 901 -4.59 37.34 5.14
C LEU A 901 -5.46 38.17 4.20
N LEU A 902 -6.64 37.66 3.84
CA LEU A 902 -7.59 38.35 2.97
C LEU A 902 -8.11 39.64 3.63
N ALA A 903 -8.59 39.54 4.86
CA ALA A 903 -9.14 40.68 5.62
C ALA A 903 -8.06 41.73 5.90
N ALA A 904 -6.88 41.31 6.39
CA ALA A 904 -5.75 42.21 6.61
C ALA A 904 -5.30 42.86 5.31
N GLY A 905 -5.30 42.12 4.20
CA GLY A 905 -4.97 42.60 2.87
C GLY A 905 -5.89 43.72 2.40
N TYR A 906 -7.21 43.52 2.49
CA TYR A 906 -8.20 44.56 2.16
C TYR A 906 -8.14 45.75 3.12
N ALA A 907 -7.94 45.54 4.43
CA ALA A 907 -7.84 46.61 5.42
C ALA A 907 -6.59 47.48 5.22
N LEU A 908 -5.43 46.86 4.96
CA LEU A 908 -4.18 47.58 4.65
C LEU A 908 -4.28 48.33 3.31
N SER A 909 -4.90 47.71 2.30
CA SER A 909 -5.19 48.36 1.03
C SER A 909 -6.12 49.57 1.23
N ALA A 910 -7.13 49.44 2.08
CA ALA A 910 -8.06 50.53 2.40
C ALA A 910 -7.39 51.70 3.12
N ARG A 911 -6.52 51.43 4.11
CA ARG A 911 -5.77 52.46 4.84
C ARG A 911 -4.69 53.13 3.98
N GLY A 912 -4.11 52.40 3.01
CA GLY A 912 -3.23 52.97 2.00
C GLY A 912 -3.91 54.04 1.14
N ARG A 913 -5.22 53.89 0.86
CA ARG A 913 -6.03 54.86 0.09
C ARG A 913 -6.28 56.18 0.85
N GLY A 914 -6.33 56.15 2.18
CA GLY A 914 -6.63 57.33 3.01
C GLY A 914 -5.49 58.36 3.06
N ALA A 915 -4.23 57.89 2.98
CA ALA A 915 -3.05 58.75 3.09
C ALA A 915 -2.73 59.53 1.80
N GLU A 916 -3.20 59.10 0.63
CA GLU A 916 -3.04 59.82 -0.64
C GLU A 916 -3.98 61.02 -0.78
N ARG A 917 -5.18 60.96 -0.18
CA ARG A 917 -6.14 62.08 -0.22
C ARG A 917 -5.71 63.29 0.60
N THR A 918 -4.85 63.10 1.61
CA THR A 918 -4.37 64.18 2.49
C THR A 918 -3.16 64.95 1.96
N HIS A 919 -2.57 64.53 0.82
CA HIS A 919 -1.44 65.24 0.19
C HIS A 919 -1.80 66.02 -1.07
N THR A 920 -3.08 66.03 -1.46
CA THR A 920 -3.61 66.82 -2.59
C THR A 920 -4.76 67.73 -2.16
N SER A 921 -4.60 68.39 -1.01
CA SER A 921 -5.37 69.57 -0.62
C SER A 921 -4.43 70.73 -0.40
#